data_AF-A0A849E8X3-F1
#
_entry.id   AF-A0A849E8X3-F1
#
_cell.length_a   1.000
_cell.length_b   1.000
_cell.length_c   1.000
_cell.angle_alpha   90.00
_cell.angle_beta   90.00
_cell.angle_gamma   90.00
#
_symmetry.space_group_name_H-M   'P 1'
#
loop_
_entity.id
_entity.type
_entity.pdbx_description
1 polymer ?
#
loop_
_entity_poly.entity_id
_entity_poly.type
_entity_poly.pdbx_seq_one_letter_code
_entity_poly.pdbx_strand_id
1 'polypeptide(L)'
;MEKTLRKHLFREAAEEDIAGLTNADIDLLVEKAGEFLDVKAPGRVKIRISDTGVSNGTLAQRCILEILNDDMPFLVDSIINALSRKGHTVQTVLHPVFASERDSKGKLKTLDNSKKQTGDFLRESYLHIHLEAVNSRREQDELVGELKDILDEIRAAVVDWQPMQHVIQGRIENLRTKASPLPTAIVSETIDFLSWLLNNKFTFLGMCHYKLGKKGGKKQMLVDEKSALGVLRLQRGQVIQNAAKRDLANYKSGYAIVVEKSDLVSRVHRSAVMDYVGLYDFDQAGNVIGELRVVGLFASTAYTEAASGIPLLRRRIEAVMALSGFTPSGHSGKGLLNILETMSRDDLFQIESEQLAPLAMGMWRLHERPRTRLFVRLDRFERYAIAFVFFPRDGFSSDLREKAGAILEKHYQGKTLEFMPNFGEGTLVRVRFIISLGVSAKNLPDPELVEKEIVQATRSWGDELSDALMADTGGSAGRSLARRYARAFPSAYREATDITVAQHDIAIMEALDADNCTAAEFAPPVGHHGAVWLKLFNLASPVPLSARLPLLEDMGLRALDENTYIVHPSGKPETGHTPDDVYIHEVALNRDNDTPVDEQSYQQLQDCFLAVWTAKADSDRLNGLVLSASLSWQEVTVLRVCARYLRQTGFSYLLSTIAGTLVRYGDVTRLLVDLFKTRFQPDYPKAVTLAEREKLQDKLLQTIEEHLANVPSLDDDRIIRHMVGVITATQRTNFFNLENLQDGLPIALAMKIRSKDVPGIPAPVPFAEIFVHSTLVEGVHLRGGKIARGGLRWSDRVEDFRTEVLGLAKAQNVKNAVIVPVGAKGGFIPRQLPAGGSRDEVYQAGTLAYQSFISSLLSLTDNTQGGKIIPPPNMVRQDGDDPYLVVAADKGTAAFSDVANAISSEAGFWLDDAFASGGSAGYDHKKMGITARGGWEAVKRHFRELDRDIQTTPFTAVGVGDMSGDVFGNGMLLSEQTKLLAAFDHRDIFIDPDPDVATSFAERRRLFELPRSSWQDYERKLISKGGGVFSRSEKQISLSPEIMAVTGLSNSKVTPNELMRAIITCDADLLWFGGIGTYVRGRNESDADAGDKANDAIRVAARELKVKAVGEGANLGMTQLARIEFALNGGRINTDAIDNSAGVNSSDVEVNLKIALGEAEAAGKLKRPARNKLLAAFDHRDIFIDP
;
A
#
# COMPACT_ATOMS: atom_id res chain seq x y z
N MET A 1 -43.67 33.65 48.17
CA MET A 1 -44.07 33.49 46.76
C MET A 1 -42.92 32.94 45.93
N GLU A 2 -41.76 33.60 45.90
CA GLU A 2 -40.57 33.19 45.14
C GLU A 2 -40.01 31.80 45.51
N LYS A 3 -39.88 31.47 46.80
CA LYS A 3 -39.50 30.11 47.26
C LYS A 3 -40.49 29.03 46.78
N THR A 4 -41.78 29.36 46.74
CA THR A 4 -42.85 28.47 46.26
C THR A 4 -42.73 28.29 44.75
N LEU A 5 -42.51 29.38 44.01
CA LEU A 5 -42.33 29.37 42.57
C LEU A 5 -41.10 28.55 42.16
N ARG A 6 -39.93 28.79 42.77
CA ARG A 6 -38.70 28.02 42.51
C ARG A 6 -38.89 26.53 42.71
N LYS A 7 -39.49 26.13 43.84
CA LYS A 7 -39.74 24.72 44.15
C LYS A 7 -40.65 24.06 43.13
N HIS A 8 -41.67 24.76 42.64
CA HIS A 8 -42.66 24.18 41.73
C HIS A 8 -42.21 24.22 40.27
N LEU A 9 -41.49 25.26 39.85
CA LEU A 9 -41.02 25.42 38.47
C LEU A 9 -40.09 24.28 38.04
N PHE A 10 -39.16 23.89 38.91
CA PHE A 10 -38.17 22.84 38.62
C PHE A 10 -38.53 21.48 39.24
N ARG A 11 -39.75 21.30 39.77
CA ARG A 11 -40.13 20.06 40.47
C ARG A 11 -40.05 18.81 39.59
N GLU A 12 -40.41 18.97 38.32
CA GLU A 12 -40.51 17.90 37.33
C GLU A 12 -39.47 18.08 36.21
N ALA A 13 -38.45 18.93 36.43
CA ALA A 13 -37.36 19.11 35.47
C ALA A 13 -36.49 17.85 35.43
N ALA A 14 -36.13 17.40 34.22
CA ALA A 14 -35.12 16.36 34.07
C ALA A 14 -33.75 16.89 34.52
N GLU A 15 -32.93 16.04 35.17
CA GLU A 15 -31.60 16.45 35.65
C GLU A 15 -30.71 16.95 34.50
N GLU A 16 -30.84 16.34 33.32
CA GLU A 16 -30.12 16.68 32.10
C GLU A 16 -30.47 18.11 31.59
N ASP A 17 -31.71 18.54 31.75
CA ASP A 17 -32.19 19.87 31.29
C ASP A 17 -31.61 21.01 32.14
N ILE A 18 -31.26 20.72 33.40
CA ILE A 18 -30.77 21.69 34.38
C ILE A 18 -29.27 21.56 34.67
N ALA A 19 -28.61 20.46 34.28
CA ALA A 19 -27.20 20.17 34.59
C ALA A 19 -26.22 21.25 34.12
N GLY A 20 -26.57 22.01 33.08
CA GLY A 20 -25.77 23.10 32.52
C GLY A 20 -26.12 24.50 33.02
N LEU A 21 -27.07 24.65 33.96
CA LEU A 21 -27.50 25.93 34.51
C LEU A 21 -26.79 26.22 35.85
N THR A 22 -26.24 27.42 35.99
CA THR A 22 -25.70 27.87 37.27
C THR A 22 -26.82 28.26 38.24
N ASN A 23 -26.51 28.38 39.54
CA ASN A 23 -27.50 28.89 40.51
C ASN A 23 -28.01 30.30 40.15
N ALA A 24 -27.15 31.14 39.57
CA ALA A 24 -27.52 32.48 39.10
C ALA A 24 -28.48 32.42 37.91
N ASP A 25 -28.29 31.47 37.00
CA ASP A 25 -29.21 31.21 35.89
C ASP A 25 -30.59 30.78 36.42
N ILE A 26 -30.63 29.90 37.41
CA ILE A 26 -31.88 29.44 38.04
C ILE A 26 -32.61 30.61 38.73
N ASP A 27 -31.89 31.46 39.46
CA ASP A 27 -32.50 32.61 40.15
C ASP A 27 -33.09 33.62 39.13
N LEU A 28 -32.37 33.90 38.02
CA LEU A 28 -32.85 34.75 36.92
C LEU A 28 -34.14 34.18 36.27
N LEU A 29 -34.20 32.87 36.04
CA LEU A 29 -35.38 32.22 35.46
C LEU A 29 -36.60 32.32 36.40
N VAL A 30 -36.39 32.19 37.72
CA VAL A 30 -37.46 32.33 38.72
C VAL A 30 -37.97 33.76 38.81
N GLU A 31 -37.08 34.76 38.77
CA GLU A 31 -37.45 36.18 38.76
C GLU A 31 -38.31 36.52 37.54
N LYS A 32 -37.82 36.20 36.33
CA LYS A 32 -38.54 36.43 35.07
C LYS A 32 -39.91 35.71 35.05
N ALA A 33 -39.97 34.47 35.54
CA ALA A 33 -41.23 33.75 35.66
C ALA A 33 -42.21 34.44 36.62
N GLY A 34 -41.71 34.98 37.74
CA GLY A 34 -42.51 35.76 38.70
C GLY A 34 -43.16 36.99 38.06
N GLU A 35 -42.40 37.76 37.28
CA GLU A 35 -42.92 38.91 36.53
C GLU A 35 -43.99 38.50 35.51
N PHE A 36 -43.79 37.37 34.83
CA PHE A 36 -44.76 36.86 33.87
C PHE A 36 -46.08 36.46 34.54
N LEU A 37 -46.02 35.85 35.72
CA LEU A 37 -47.18 35.34 36.44
C LEU A 37 -48.01 36.44 37.13
N ASP A 38 -47.46 37.64 37.38
CA ASP A 38 -48.09 38.68 38.20
C ASP A 38 -49.48 39.10 37.69
N VAL A 39 -49.63 39.36 36.39
CA VAL A 39 -50.91 39.81 35.81
C VAL A 39 -51.34 38.96 34.62
N LYS A 40 -52.55 38.41 34.69
CA LYS A 40 -53.24 37.69 33.60
C LYS A 40 -54.72 38.04 33.59
N ALA A 41 -55.24 38.46 32.44
CA ALA A 41 -56.66 38.76 32.30
C ALA A 41 -57.52 37.48 32.40
N PRO A 42 -58.69 37.50 33.06
CA PRO A 42 -59.57 36.33 33.17
C PRO A 42 -59.96 35.75 31.80
N GLY A 43 -59.85 34.43 31.64
CA GLY A 43 -60.23 33.71 30.42
C GLY A 43 -59.37 34.00 29.19
N ARG A 44 -58.23 34.68 29.34
CA ARG A 44 -57.28 34.97 28.26
C ARG A 44 -55.95 34.25 28.50
N VAL A 45 -55.28 33.88 27.42
CA VAL A 45 -53.92 33.35 27.46
C VAL A 45 -52.90 34.49 27.42
N LYS A 46 -51.79 34.32 28.15
CA LYS A 46 -50.62 35.19 28.09
C LYS A 46 -49.46 34.40 27.48
N ILE A 47 -48.77 34.98 26.50
CA ILE A 47 -47.61 34.37 25.83
C ILE A 47 -46.50 35.41 25.75
N ARG A 48 -45.26 35.02 26.08
CA ARG A 48 -44.05 35.86 25.93
C ARG A 48 -42.92 35.01 25.36
N ILE A 49 -42.23 35.56 24.36
CA ILE A 49 -40.93 35.07 23.92
C ILE A 49 -39.91 36.13 24.32
N SER A 50 -38.84 35.73 25.02
CA SER A 50 -37.81 36.65 25.48
C SER A 50 -36.44 35.99 25.47
N ASP A 51 -35.43 36.75 25.07
CA ASP A 51 -34.05 36.33 25.22
C ASP A 51 -33.65 36.34 26.71
N THR A 52 -32.69 35.47 27.04
CA THR A 52 -32.20 35.32 28.42
C THR A 52 -31.44 36.57 28.88
N GLY A 53 -30.81 37.30 27.96
CA GLY A 53 -29.97 38.48 28.25
C GLY A 53 -28.61 38.12 28.85
N VAL A 54 -28.29 36.82 28.91
CA VAL A 54 -27.02 36.28 29.43
C VAL A 54 -26.02 36.19 28.28
N SER A 55 -24.79 36.66 28.47
CA SER A 55 -23.79 36.73 27.40
C SER A 55 -22.98 35.44 27.21
N ASN A 56 -22.82 34.62 28.26
CA ASN A 56 -22.01 33.40 28.25
C ASN A 56 -22.72 32.23 28.96
N GLY A 57 -22.38 31.00 28.60
CA GLY A 57 -22.94 29.78 29.22
C GLY A 57 -24.20 29.26 28.52
N THR A 58 -24.80 28.22 29.08
CA THR A 58 -25.88 27.45 28.43
C THR A 58 -27.13 28.29 28.14
N LEU A 59 -27.45 29.30 28.96
CA LEU A 59 -28.57 30.22 28.68
C LEU A 59 -28.30 31.24 27.57
N ALA A 60 -27.04 31.54 27.23
CA ALA A 60 -26.71 32.59 26.25
C ALA A 60 -27.15 32.24 24.81
N GLN A 61 -27.31 30.95 24.52
CA GLN A 61 -27.74 30.45 23.21
C GLN A 61 -29.25 30.09 23.17
N ARG A 62 -30.00 30.48 24.22
CA ARG A 62 -31.40 30.09 24.42
C ARG A 62 -32.34 31.29 24.35
N CYS A 63 -33.52 31.05 23.78
CA CYS A 63 -34.69 31.92 23.90
C CYS A 63 -35.74 31.24 24.80
N ILE A 64 -36.46 32.01 25.61
CA ILE A 64 -37.47 31.48 26.53
C ILE A 64 -38.87 31.79 25.98
N LEU A 65 -39.68 30.75 25.76
CA LEU A 65 -41.11 30.84 25.49
C LEU A 65 -41.89 30.53 26.77
N GLU A 66 -42.70 31.50 27.21
CA GLU A 66 -43.56 31.39 28.38
C GLU A 66 -45.03 31.48 27.98
N ILE A 67 -45.86 30.55 28.47
CA ILE A 67 -47.31 30.51 28.23
C ILE A 67 -48.01 30.33 29.57
N LEU A 68 -48.99 31.19 29.86
CA LEU A 68 -49.86 31.06 31.02
C LEU A 68 -51.32 30.97 30.57
N ASN A 69 -51.92 29.80 30.78
CA ASN A 69 -53.30 29.50 30.38
C ASN A 69 -54.09 28.88 31.55
N ASP A 70 -55.40 28.71 31.40
CA ASP A 70 -56.17 27.86 32.32
C ASP A 70 -55.76 26.40 32.14
N ASP A 71 -55.72 25.60 33.22
CA ASP A 71 -55.37 24.18 33.16
C ASP A 71 -56.43 23.40 32.35
N MET A 72 -56.02 22.78 31.25
CA MET A 72 -56.88 21.98 30.37
C MET A 72 -56.06 20.86 29.69
N PRO A 73 -56.70 19.76 29.27
CA PRO A 73 -56.03 18.72 28.48
C PRO A 73 -55.46 19.28 27.16
N PHE A 74 -54.45 18.59 26.63
CA PHE A 74 -53.81 18.87 25.34
C PHE A 74 -52.96 20.14 25.22
N LEU A 75 -52.57 20.79 26.33
CA LEU A 75 -51.74 22.00 26.25
C LEU A 75 -50.30 21.70 25.83
N VAL A 76 -49.59 20.85 26.56
CA VAL A 76 -48.14 20.63 26.39
C VAL A 76 -47.82 20.01 25.03
N ASP A 77 -48.48 18.91 24.72
CA ASP A 77 -48.34 18.16 23.48
C ASP A 77 -48.68 18.99 22.23
N SER A 78 -49.77 19.77 22.25
CA SER A 78 -50.11 20.65 21.11
C SER A 78 -49.05 21.72 20.87
N ILE A 79 -48.52 22.33 21.94
CA ILE A 79 -47.50 23.39 21.85
C ILE A 79 -46.16 22.81 21.37
N ILE A 80 -45.70 21.69 21.92
CA ILE A 80 -44.46 21.02 21.48
C ILE A 80 -44.57 20.61 20.00
N ASN A 81 -45.71 20.06 19.59
CA ASN A 81 -45.94 19.69 18.18
C ASN A 81 -45.92 20.91 17.25
N ALA A 82 -46.46 22.05 17.67
CA ALA A 82 -46.41 23.29 16.89
C ALA A 82 -44.98 23.80 16.72
N LEU A 83 -44.19 23.78 17.79
CA LEU A 83 -42.78 24.19 17.77
C LEU A 83 -41.94 23.31 16.84
N SER A 84 -42.08 21.98 16.97
CA SER A 84 -41.36 21.02 16.13
C SER A 84 -41.74 21.15 14.64
N ARG A 85 -43.02 21.38 14.33
CA ARG A 85 -43.49 21.59 12.94
C ARG A 85 -42.87 22.83 12.29
N LYS A 86 -42.57 23.86 13.08
CA LYS A 86 -41.90 25.09 12.61
C LYS A 86 -40.38 24.97 12.55
N GLY A 87 -39.83 23.81 12.90
CA GLY A 87 -38.39 23.56 12.88
C GLY A 87 -37.65 24.09 14.12
N HIS A 88 -38.36 24.47 15.19
CA HIS A 88 -37.72 24.90 16.43
C HIS A 88 -37.32 23.69 17.29
N THR A 89 -36.06 23.67 17.70
CA THR A 89 -35.56 22.66 18.63
C THR A 89 -35.96 23.00 20.06
N VAL A 90 -36.74 22.13 20.70
CA VAL A 90 -37.13 22.27 22.13
C VAL A 90 -36.04 21.68 23.01
N GLN A 91 -35.42 22.51 23.85
CA GLN A 91 -34.28 22.11 24.68
C GLN A 91 -34.65 21.83 26.14
N THR A 92 -35.72 22.43 26.65
CA THR A 92 -36.20 22.24 28.03
C THR A 92 -37.69 22.56 28.06
N VAL A 93 -38.48 21.75 28.79
CA VAL A 93 -39.91 22.01 29.02
C VAL A 93 -40.20 21.92 30.51
N LEU A 94 -40.57 23.05 31.11
CA LEU A 94 -41.08 23.10 32.48
C LEU A 94 -42.57 23.42 32.44
N HIS A 95 -43.38 22.60 33.12
CA HIS A 95 -44.84 22.71 33.06
C HIS A 95 -45.53 22.62 34.42
N PRO A 96 -45.26 23.52 35.37
CA PRO A 96 -46.01 23.53 36.62
C PRO A 96 -47.47 23.96 36.41
N VAL A 97 -48.39 23.23 37.04
CA VAL A 97 -49.77 23.67 37.24
C VAL A 97 -49.86 24.38 38.59
N PHE A 98 -50.30 25.63 38.56
CA PHE A 98 -50.47 26.48 39.71
C PHE A 98 -51.94 26.63 40.12
N ALA A 99 -52.25 26.53 41.40
CA ALA A 99 -53.51 27.03 41.94
C ALA A 99 -53.32 28.50 42.36
N SER A 100 -53.95 29.39 41.62
CA SER A 100 -53.79 30.84 41.74
C SER A 100 -55.08 31.52 42.22
N GLU A 101 -54.95 32.45 43.16
CA GLU A 101 -56.00 33.42 43.48
C GLU A 101 -55.61 34.75 42.84
N ARG A 102 -56.49 35.32 42.01
CA ARG A 102 -56.29 36.62 41.35
C ARG A 102 -57.39 37.60 41.74
N ASP A 103 -57.06 38.89 41.74
CA ASP A 103 -58.06 39.94 41.92
C ASP A 103 -58.88 40.20 40.63
N SER A 104 -59.88 41.09 40.71
CA SER A 104 -60.74 41.43 39.57
C SER A 104 -60.00 42.12 38.40
N LYS A 105 -58.75 42.58 38.61
CA LYS A 105 -57.88 43.15 37.58
C LYS A 105 -56.88 42.12 37.03
N GLY A 106 -56.94 40.87 37.49
CA GLY A 106 -56.07 39.79 37.05
C GLY A 106 -54.72 39.72 37.79
N LYS A 107 -54.52 40.53 38.83
CA LYS A 107 -53.29 40.54 39.62
C LYS A 107 -53.25 39.35 40.58
N LEU A 108 -52.11 38.66 40.61
CA LEU A 108 -51.86 37.49 41.44
C LEU A 108 -51.80 37.89 42.92
N LYS A 109 -52.70 37.33 43.73
CA LYS A 109 -52.68 37.48 45.20
C LYS A 109 -51.86 36.39 45.86
N THR A 110 -52.14 35.13 45.52
CA THR A 110 -51.48 33.97 46.13
C THR A 110 -51.34 32.80 45.14
N LEU A 111 -50.30 31.98 45.35
CA LEU A 111 -50.07 30.69 44.72
C LEU A 111 -50.06 29.61 45.81
N ASP A 112 -51.06 28.70 45.81
CA ASP A 112 -51.17 27.61 46.79
C ASP A 112 -51.62 26.30 46.13
N ASN A 113 -50.65 25.50 45.71
CA ASN A 113 -50.86 24.22 45.03
C ASN A 113 -51.50 23.11 45.90
N SER A 114 -51.75 23.36 47.18
CA SER A 114 -52.54 22.44 48.03
C SER A 114 -54.05 22.60 47.87
N LYS A 115 -54.51 23.71 47.27
CA LYS A 115 -55.94 24.02 47.11
C LYS A 115 -56.52 23.36 45.84
N LYS A 116 -57.75 22.88 45.96
CA LYS A 116 -58.54 22.39 44.81
C LYS A 116 -59.14 23.58 44.04
N GLN A 117 -59.47 23.35 42.76
CA GLN A 117 -60.18 24.32 41.94
C GLN A 117 -61.51 24.69 42.60
N THR A 118 -61.66 25.96 42.97
CA THR A 118 -62.84 26.54 43.63
C THR A 118 -63.08 27.94 43.05
N GLY A 119 -64.23 28.58 43.32
CA GLY A 119 -64.56 29.89 42.73
C GLY A 119 -63.48 30.97 42.93
N ASP A 120 -62.70 30.88 44.02
CA ASP A 120 -61.63 31.82 44.34
C ASP A 120 -60.23 31.36 43.85
N PHE A 121 -60.03 30.05 43.57
CA PHE A 121 -58.75 29.48 43.14
C PHE A 121 -58.87 28.80 41.77
N LEU A 122 -58.22 29.40 40.77
CA LEU A 122 -58.13 28.87 39.41
C LEU A 122 -56.86 28.03 39.24
N ARG A 123 -56.98 26.86 38.58
CA ARG A 123 -55.81 26.11 38.14
C ARG A 123 -55.31 26.70 36.83
N GLU A 124 -54.09 27.18 36.84
CA GLU A 124 -53.41 27.78 35.71
C GLU A 124 -52.21 26.93 35.34
N SER A 125 -52.07 26.67 34.05
CA SER A 125 -50.98 25.91 33.47
C SER A 125 -49.92 26.88 32.94
N TYR A 126 -48.71 26.79 33.49
CA TYR A 126 -47.57 27.61 33.07
C TYR A 126 -46.58 26.74 32.31
N LEU A 127 -46.36 27.02 31.03
CA LEU A 127 -45.31 26.38 30.23
C LEU A 127 -44.14 27.35 30.13
N HIS A 128 -42.95 26.87 30.46
CA HIS A 128 -41.69 27.58 30.31
C HIS A 128 -40.76 26.69 29.48
N ILE A 129 -40.50 27.12 28.25
CA ILE A 129 -39.84 26.32 27.22
C ILE A 129 -38.57 27.04 26.76
N HIS A 130 -37.44 26.32 26.77
CA HIS A 130 -36.20 26.81 26.17
C HIS A 130 -36.14 26.38 24.70
N LEU A 131 -35.94 27.35 23.82
CA LEU A 131 -35.74 27.19 22.39
C LEU A 131 -34.32 27.64 22.00
N GLU A 132 -33.85 27.24 20.84
CA GLU A 132 -32.72 27.92 20.19
C GLU A 132 -33.04 29.40 19.89
N ALA A 133 -32.01 30.20 19.63
CA ALA A 133 -32.19 31.64 19.40
C ALA A 133 -33.08 31.94 18.18
N VAL A 134 -34.23 32.60 18.43
CA VAL A 134 -35.16 33.05 17.38
C VAL A 134 -34.80 34.48 16.99
N ASN A 135 -34.01 34.62 15.93
CA ASN A 135 -33.27 35.86 15.61
C ASN A 135 -34.11 37.00 15.02
N SER A 136 -35.38 36.78 14.63
CA SER A 136 -36.21 37.81 14.01
C SER A 136 -37.50 38.10 14.78
N ARG A 137 -37.81 39.40 14.94
CA ARG A 137 -39.06 39.82 15.62
C ARG A 137 -40.31 39.34 14.89
N ARG A 138 -40.25 39.28 13.56
CA ARG A 138 -41.33 38.78 12.71
C ARG A 138 -41.67 37.32 13.02
N GLU A 139 -40.65 36.46 13.11
CA GLU A 139 -40.81 35.04 13.43
C GLU A 139 -41.38 34.84 14.84
N GLN A 140 -40.96 35.66 15.81
CA GLN A 140 -41.54 35.65 17.16
C GLN A 140 -43.03 36.03 17.14
N ASP A 141 -43.42 37.09 16.43
CA ASP A 141 -44.81 37.54 16.36
C ASP A 141 -45.70 36.53 15.59
N GLU A 142 -45.18 35.91 14.52
CA GLU A 142 -45.85 34.83 13.78
C GLU A 142 -46.06 33.59 14.67
N LEU A 143 -45.04 33.16 15.42
CA LEU A 143 -45.12 32.05 16.35
C LEU A 143 -46.13 32.33 17.48
N VAL A 144 -46.10 33.52 18.07
CA VAL A 144 -47.08 33.91 19.11
C VAL A 144 -48.51 33.92 18.55
N GLY A 145 -48.71 34.36 17.31
CA GLY A 145 -50.00 34.30 16.62
C GLY A 145 -50.51 32.87 16.48
N GLU A 146 -49.68 31.97 15.98
CA GLU A 146 -50.05 30.56 15.80
C GLU A 146 -50.37 29.86 17.14
N LEU A 147 -49.55 30.06 18.17
CA LEU A 147 -49.78 29.44 19.47
C LEU A 147 -51.11 29.91 20.09
N LYS A 148 -51.49 31.19 19.91
CA LYS A 148 -52.80 31.70 20.35
C LYS A 148 -53.96 30.98 19.65
N ASP A 149 -53.90 30.84 18.33
CA ASP A 149 -54.93 30.14 17.56
C ASP A 149 -55.08 28.68 18.02
N ILE A 150 -53.97 28.00 18.28
CA ILE A 150 -53.96 26.63 18.79
C ILE A 150 -54.61 26.56 20.17
N LEU A 151 -54.28 27.48 21.06
CA LEU A 151 -54.86 27.53 22.41
C LEU A 151 -56.37 27.82 22.39
N ASP A 152 -56.86 28.63 21.45
CA ASP A 152 -58.29 28.84 21.22
C ASP A 152 -58.99 27.58 20.68
N GLU A 153 -58.33 26.82 19.79
CA GLU A 153 -58.82 25.52 19.30
C GLU A 153 -58.88 24.47 20.42
N ILE A 154 -57.85 24.37 21.26
CA ILE A 154 -57.84 23.48 22.43
C ILE A 154 -59.03 23.82 23.33
N ARG A 155 -59.21 25.11 23.66
CA ARG A 155 -60.31 25.57 24.51
C ARG A 155 -61.67 25.22 23.90
N ALA A 156 -61.85 25.43 22.59
CA ALA A 156 -63.10 25.08 21.91
C ALA A 156 -63.37 23.56 21.96
N ALA A 157 -62.38 22.73 21.69
CA ALA A 157 -62.50 21.27 21.75
C ALA A 157 -62.82 20.76 23.16
N VAL A 158 -62.14 21.28 24.18
CA VAL A 158 -62.31 20.85 25.59
C VAL A 158 -63.64 21.31 26.16
N VAL A 159 -64.04 22.57 25.94
CA VAL A 159 -65.32 23.10 26.46
C VAL A 159 -66.51 22.39 25.81
N ASP A 160 -66.45 22.15 24.50
CA ASP A 160 -67.55 21.51 23.77
C ASP A 160 -67.49 19.96 23.81
N TRP A 161 -66.51 19.36 24.51
CA TRP A 161 -66.34 17.89 24.56
C TRP A 161 -67.57 17.15 25.09
N GLN A 162 -68.14 17.59 26.22
CA GLN A 162 -69.37 17.01 26.78
C GLN A 162 -70.59 17.23 25.86
N PRO A 163 -70.86 18.45 25.33
CA PRO A 163 -71.88 18.66 24.30
C PRO A 163 -71.74 17.73 23.10
N MET A 164 -70.52 17.54 22.59
CA MET A 164 -70.24 16.64 21.47
C MET A 164 -70.61 15.19 21.79
N GLN A 165 -70.19 14.67 22.95
CA GLN A 165 -70.59 13.33 23.38
C GLN A 165 -72.11 13.18 23.51
N HIS A 166 -72.79 14.20 24.02
CA HIS A 166 -74.25 14.19 24.17
C HIS A 166 -74.98 14.10 22.81
N VAL A 167 -74.47 14.77 21.77
CA VAL A 167 -75.02 14.66 20.41
C VAL A 167 -74.91 13.22 19.90
N ILE A 168 -73.77 12.55 20.10
CA ILE A 168 -73.57 11.15 19.68
C ILE A 168 -74.46 10.20 20.48
N GLN A 169 -74.58 10.38 21.80
CA GLN A 169 -75.51 9.62 22.63
C GLN A 169 -76.96 9.77 22.15
N GLY A 170 -77.37 11.01 21.82
CA GLY A 170 -78.69 11.28 21.24
C GLY A 170 -78.90 10.59 19.89
N ARG A 171 -77.85 10.45 19.06
CA ARG A 171 -77.92 9.67 17.81
C ARG A 171 -78.08 8.17 18.06
N ILE A 172 -77.35 7.61 19.02
CA ILE A 172 -77.50 6.21 19.44
C ILE A 172 -78.93 5.93 19.90
N GLU A 173 -79.49 6.79 20.75
CA GLU A 173 -80.85 6.61 21.27
C GLU A 173 -81.88 6.70 20.14
N ASN A 174 -81.76 7.68 19.23
CA ASN A 174 -82.64 7.79 18.08
C ASN A 174 -82.60 6.53 17.18
N LEU A 175 -81.43 5.93 16.98
CA LEU A 175 -81.27 4.69 16.20
C LEU A 175 -81.88 3.46 16.90
N ARG A 176 -81.97 3.48 18.24
CA ARG A 176 -82.60 2.41 19.04
C ARG A 176 -84.13 2.52 19.06
N THR A 177 -84.66 3.74 19.14
CA THR A 177 -86.10 3.97 19.39
C THR A 177 -86.92 4.23 18.13
N LYS A 178 -86.34 4.70 17.03
CA LYS A 178 -87.06 5.01 15.78
C LYS A 178 -86.86 3.91 14.75
N ALA A 179 -87.93 3.59 14.01
CA ALA A 179 -87.84 2.69 12.86
C ALA A 179 -86.90 3.29 11.80
N SER A 180 -85.82 2.57 11.49
CA SER A 180 -84.84 2.96 10.47
C SER A 180 -85.19 2.31 9.13
N PRO A 181 -85.04 3.01 7.99
CA PRO A 181 -85.20 2.42 6.66
C PRO A 181 -84.04 1.46 6.28
N LEU A 182 -83.00 1.34 7.11
CA LEU A 182 -81.85 0.48 6.87
C LEU A 182 -82.01 -0.91 7.51
N PRO A 183 -81.36 -1.96 6.98
CA PRO A 183 -81.35 -3.30 7.57
C PRO A 183 -80.88 -3.32 9.03
N THR A 184 -81.51 -4.13 9.87
CA THR A 184 -81.21 -4.25 11.32
C THR A 184 -79.74 -4.51 11.61
N ALA A 185 -79.08 -5.34 10.79
CA ALA A 185 -77.65 -5.64 10.95
C ALA A 185 -76.76 -4.41 10.76
N ILE A 186 -77.12 -3.47 9.88
CA ILE A 186 -76.38 -2.21 9.66
C ILE A 186 -76.63 -1.26 10.83
N VAL A 187 -77.88 -1.16 11.31
CA VAL A 187 -78.24 -0.32 12.45
C VAL A 187 -77.54 -0.78 13.73
N SER A 188 -77.51 -2.08 14.00
CA SER A 188 -76.79 -2.65 15.17
C SER A 188 -75.30 -2.36 15.11
N GLU A 189 -74.65 -2.54 13.95
CA GLU A 189 -73.21 -2.27 13.80
C GLU A 189 -72.90 -0.78 13.96
N THR A 190 -73.79 0.09 13.49
CA THR A 190 -73.72 1.55 13.63
C THR A 190 -73.77 1.94 15.11
N ILE A 191 -74.69 1.36 15.88
CA ILE A 191 -74.81 1.58 17.32
C ILE A 191 -73.55 1.11 18.05
N ASP A 192 -73.04 -0.08 17.72
CA ASP A 192 -71.83 -0.64 18.32
C ASP A 192 -70.62 0.26 18.05
N PHE A 193 -70.46 0.75 16.82
CA PHE A 193 -69.37 1.66 16.45
C PHE A 193 -69.45 3.00 17.19
N LEU A 194 -70.64 3.63 17.22
CA LEU A 194 -70.83 4.89 17.95
C LEU A 194 -70.59 4.73 19.46
N SER A 195 -71.02 3.61 20.03
CA SER A 195 -70.77 3.28 21.43
C SER A 195 -69.29 3.06 21.70
N TRP A 196 -68.59 2.41 20.76
CA TRP A 196 -67.14 2.21 20.82
C TRP A 196 -66.40 3.55 20.78
N LEU A 197 -66.77 4.50 19.91
CA LEU A 197 -66.19 5.86 19.89
C LEU A 197 -66.34 6.57 21.25
N LEU A 198 -67.53 6.49 21.86
CA LEU A 198 -67.81 7.09 23.17
C LEU A 198 -67.02 6.44 24.32
N ASN A 199 -66.61 5.18 24.18
CA ASN A 199 -65.83 4.44 25.18
C ASN A 199 -64.33 4.78 25.13
N ASN A 200 -64.00 6.07 25.07
CA ASN A 200 -62.63 6.61 25.02
C ASN A 200 -61.78 6.10 23.83
N LYS A 201 -62.42 5.68 22.72
CA LYS A 201 -61.72 5.25 21.51
C LYS A 201 -61.54 6.37 20.49
N PHE A 202 -62.18 7.51 20.73
CA PHE A 202 -62.12 8.68 19.86
C PHE A 202 -62.04 9.97 20.66
N THR A 203 -61.07 10.82 20.32
CA THR A 203 -60.97 12.19 20.84
C THR A 203 -61.79 13.09 19.93
N PHE A 204 -62.96 13.52 20.42
CA PHE A 204 -63.85 14.43 19.68
C PHE A 204 -63.25 15.84 19.67
N LEU A 205 -62.94 16.36 18.48
CA LEU A 205 -62.37 17.71 18.32
C LEU A 205 -63.39 18.69 17.76
N GLY A 206 -64.33 18.24 16.92
CA GLY A 206 -65.41 19.08 16.45
C GLY A 206 -66.51 18.31 15.73
N MET A 207 -67.69 18.90 15.64
CA MET A 207 -68.80 18.36 14.85
C MET A 207 -69.71 19.44 14.29
N CYS A 208 -70.37 19.15 13.18
CA CYS A 208 -71.33 20.05 12.57
C CYS A 208 -72.34 19.27 11.72
N HIS A 209 -73.61 19.66 11.80
CA HIS A 209 -74.68 19.09 11.01
C HIS A 209 -74.79 19.77 9.65
N TYR A 210 -75.06 18.98 8.62
CA TYR A 210 -75.30 19.42 7.25
C TYR A 210 -76.65 18.89 6.77
N LYS A 211 -77.40 19.74 6.09
CA LYS A 211 -78.70 19.39 5.50
C LYS A 211 -78.63 19.48 3.99
N LEU A 212 -79.30 18.57 3.29
CA LEU A 212 -79.37 18.62 1.83
C LEU A 212 -80.22 19.81 1.40
N GLY A 213 -79.62 20.75 0.65
CA GLY A 213 -80.29 21.93 0.12
C GLY A 213 -79.94 22.20 -1.35
N LYS A 214 -80.38 23.35 -1.87
CA LYS A 214 -80.03 23.83 -3.22
C LYS A 214 -79.25 25.13 -3.13
N LYS A 215 -78.09 25.22 -3.80
CA LYS A 215 -77.33 26.46 -4.01
C LYS A 215 -76.99 26.57 -5.48
N GLY A 216 -77.37 27.67 -6.15
CA GLY A 216 -77.16 27.83 -7.60
C GLY A 216 -77.82 26.75 -8.46
N GLY A 217 -78.97 26.19 -8.05
CA GLY A 217 -79.72 25.18 -8.80
C GLY A 217 -79.23 23.72 -8.65
N LYS A 218 -78.03 23.49 -8.09
CA LYS A 218 -77.51 22.15 -7.80
C LYS A 218 -77.84 21.72 -6.36
N LYS A 219 -78.16 20.44 -6.16
CA LYS A 219 -78.29 19.84 -4.82
C LYS A 219 -76.91 19.77 -4.16
N GLN A 220 -76.78 20.25 -2.94
CA GLN A 220 -75.53 20.19 -2.17
C GLN A 220 -75.81 20.18 -0.66
N MET A 221 -74.87 19.67 0.13
CA MET A 221 -74.93 19.77 1.58
C MET A 221 -74.69 21.22 2.03
N LEU A 222 -75.62 21.78 2.80
CA LEU A 222 -75.54 23.10 3.41
C LEU A 222 -75.28 22.96 4.91
N VAL A 223 -74.34 23.76 5.42
CA VAL A 223 -73.97 23.75 6.84
C VAL A 223 -75.07 24.36 7.71
N ASP A 224 -75.40 23.73 8.84
CA ASP A 224 -76.24 24.31 9.89
C ASP A 224 -75.33 24.97 10.94
N GLU A 225 -75.00 26.25 10.76
CA GLU A 225 -74.00 26.96 11.58
C GLU A 225 -74.29 26.91 13.09
N LYS A 226 -75.55 26.79 13.49
CA LYS A 226 -75.95 26.71 14.91
C LYS A 226 -75.60 25.37 15.56
N SER A 227 -75.32 24.35 14.75
CA SER A 227 -74.95 23.00 15.20
C SER A 227 -73.43 22.79 15.34
N ALA A 228 -72.62 23.78 14.98
CA ALA A 228 -71.16 23.67 15.00
C ALA A 228 -70.60 23.70 16.43
N LEU A 229 -69.88 22.64 16.79
CA LEU A 229 -69.21 22.46 18.09
C LEU A 229 -67.71 22.19 17.90
N GLY A 230 -66.92 22.52 18.91
CA GLY A 230 -65.48 22.30 18.95
C GLY A 230 -64.71 23.14 17.94
N VAL A 231 -63.65 22.59 17.37
CA VAL A 231 -62.79 23.29 16.39
C VAL A 231 -63.56 23.72 15.13
N LEU A 232 -64.63 23.01 14.76
CA LEU A 232 -65.45 23.36 13.60
C LEU A 232 -66.27 24.66 13.79
N ARG A 233 -66.41 25.15 15.02
CA ARG A 233 -67.01 26.46 15.32
C ARG A 233 -66.09 27.62 14.93
N LEU A 234 -64.78 27.42 15.05
CA LEU A 234 -63.73 28.40 14.74
C LEU A 234 -63.37 28.38 13.25
N GLN A 235 -63.32 27.19 12.64
CA GLN A 235 -62.95 26.99 11.23
C GLN A 235 -64.15 27.13 10.27
N ARG A 236 -64.90 28.23 10.39
CA ARG A 236 -66.12 28.46 9.58
C ARG A 236 -65.81 28.40 8.08
N GLY A 237 -66.35 27.40 7.39
CA GLY A 237 -66.26 27.26 5.93
C GLY A 237 -65.04 26.54 5.38
N GLN A 238 -64.09 26.07 6.21
CA GLN A 238 -62.89 25.34 5.75
C GLN A 238 -62.99 23.81 5.88
N VAL A 239 -64.07 23.30 6.46
CA VAL A 239 -64.28 21.87 6.69
C VAL A 239 -64.71 21.19 5.39
N ILE A 240 -63.72 20.86 4.57
CA ILE A 240 -63.81 20.13 3.30
C ILE A 240 -64.53 20.94 2.20
N GLN A 241 -63.79 21.81 1.49
CA GLN A 241 -64.27 22.40 0.23
C GLN A 241 -64.64 21.32 -0.81
N ASN A 242 -64.08 20.11 -0.71
CA ASN A 242 -64.31 19.01 -1.65
C ASN A 242 -65.53 18.13 -1.34
N ALA A 243 -66.16 18.23 -0.16
CA ALA A 243 -67.45 17.58 0.07
C ALA A 243 -68.55 18.20 -0.84
N ALA A 244 -68.31 19.42 -1.34
CA ALA A 244 -69.14 20.08 -2.34
C ALA A 244 -68.96 19.52 -3.77
N LYS A 245 -67.90 18.73 -4.05
CA LYS A 245 -67.76 17.98 -5.32
C LYS A 245 -68.49 16.64 -5.31
N ARG A 246 -69.10 16.23 -4.19
CA ARG A 246 -70.02 15.09 -4.19
C ARG A 246 -71.22 15.45 -5.07
N ASP A 247 -71.40 14.73 -6.17
CA ASP A 247 -72.70 14.66 -6.84
C ASP A 247 -73.63 13.79 -5.97
N LEU A 248 -74.08 14.37 -4.85
CA LEU A 248 -74.92 13.73 -3.83
C LEU A 248 -76.25 13.21 -4.41
N ALA A 249 -76.56 13.55 -5.66
CA ALA A 249 -77.72 13.06 -6.39
C ALA A 249 -77.70 11.53 -6.63
N ASN A 250 -76.53 10.87 -6.60
CA ASN A 250 -76.39 9.43 -6.85
C ASN A 250 -76.02 8.57 -5.62
N TYR A 251 -76.09 9.13 -4.40
CA TYR A 251 -75.77 8.38 -3.17
C TYR A 251 -76.92 7.44 -2.79
N LYS A 252 -76.93 6.23 -3.36
CA LYS A 252 -77.56 5.04 -2.74
C LYS A 252 -76.45 4.26 -2.03
N SER A 253 -76.07 4.65 -0.82
CA SER A 253 -75.15 3.84 -0.03
C SER A 253 -75.93 2.95 0.93
N GLY A 254 -75.71 1.64 0.88
CA GLY A 254 -76.13 0.70 1.93
C GLY A 254 -75.38 0.89 3.27
N TYR A 255 -74.80 2.07 3.53
CA TYR A 255 -73.97 2.37 4.69
C TYR A 255 -74.57 3.53 5.50
N ALA A 256 -74.69 3.36 6.81
CA ALA A 256 -75.14 4.41 7.74
C ALA A 256 -73.98 5.31 8.23
N ILE A 257 -72.75 4.79 8.20
CA ILE A 257 -71.53 5.44 8.68
C ILE A 257 -70.45 5.34 7.62
N VAL A 258 -69.66 6.40 7.46
CA VAL A 258 -68.39 6.38 6.72
C VAL A 258 -67.25 6.87 7.63
N VAL A 259 -66.09 6.24 7.54
CA VAL A 259 -64.87 6.60 8.28
C VAL A 259 -63.74 6.83 7.29
N GLU A 260 -63.21 8.05 7.24
CA GLU A 260 -62.19 8.47 6.28
C GLU A 260 -61.18 9.42 6.95
N LYS A 261 -60.09 9.77 6.25
CA LYS A 261 -59.22 10.88 6.65
C LYS A 261 -59.72 12.19 6.07
N SER A 262 -59.84 13.21 6.91
CA SER A 262 -60.22 14.57 6.51
C SER A 262 -59.09 15.26 5.74
N ASP A 263 -59.35 16.43 5.16
CA ASP A 263 -58.32 17.32 4.60
C ASP A 263 -57.65 18.22 5.67
N LEU A 264 -58.04 18.06 6.94
CA LEU A 264 -57.61 18.94 8.03
C LEU A 264 -56.63 18.21 8.93
N VAL A 265 -55.53 18.87 9.25
CA VAL A 265 -54.56 18.40 10.24
C VAL A 265 -54.96 18.96 11.60
N SER A 266 -55.03 18.09 12.62
CA SER A 266 -55.27 18.53 13.99
C SER A 266 -54.10 19.37 14.48
N ARG A 267 -54.41 20.53 15.06
CA ARG A 267 -53.44 21.29 15.86
C ARG A 267 -53.58 21.03 17.37
N VAL A 268 -54.64 20.29 17.75
CA VAL A 268 -54.94 19.88 19.13
C VAL A 268 -54.45 18.45 19.37
N HIS A 269 -53.86 18.20 20.54
CA HIS A 269 -53.27 16.93 21.00
C HIS A 269 -52.03 16.51 20.21
N ARG A 270 -52.21 16.06 18.95
CA ARG A 270 -51.11 15.67 18.07
C ARG A 270 -51.33 16.14 16.64
N SER A 271 -50.22 16.45 15.97
CA SER A 271 -50.20 16.84 14.55
C SER A 271 -50.47 15.65 13.64
N ALA A 272 -51.74 15.29 13.45
CA ALA A 272 -52.17 14.21 12.57
C ALA A 272 -53.39 14.63 11.75
N VAL A 273 -53.52 14.07 10.55
CA VAL A 273 -54.73 14.24 9.74
C VAL A 273 -55.93 13.73 10.54
N MET A 274 -56.93 14.60 10.76
CA MET A 274 -58.09 14.26 11.57
C MET A 274 -58.91 13.14 10.90
N ASP A 275 -59.38 12.22 11.73
CA ASP A 275 -60.34 11.21 11.37
C ASP A 275 -61.71 11.85 11.17
N TYR A 276 -62.35 11.52 10.06
CA TYR A 276 -63.67 11.95 9.66
C TYR A 276 -64.66 10.81 9.85
N VAL A 277 -65.69 11.04 10.66
CA VAL A 277 -66.83 10.14 10.79
C VAL A 277 -68.08 10.85 10.29
N GLY A 278 -68.60 10.38 9.15
CA GLY A 278 -69.84 10.88 8.56
C GLY A 278 -71.03 9.98 8.93
N LEU A 279 -72.02 10.54 9.62
CA LEU A 279 -73.27 9.85 9.94
C LEU A 279 -74.39 10.39 9.06
N TYR A 280 -74.96 9.54 8.21
CA TYR A 280 -76.00 9.97 7.28
C TYR A 280 -77.39 9.98 7.92
N ASP A 281 -78.17 11.00 7.60
CA ASP A 281 -79.59 11.08 7.90
C ASP A 281 -80.40 10.62 6.70
N PHE A 282 -81.46 9.83 6.94
CA PHE A 282 -82.27 9.23 5.89
C PHE A 282 -83.75 9.66 5.97
N ASP A 283 -84.41 9.78 4.82
CA ASP A 283 -85.87 9.83 4.74
C ASP A 283 -86.52 8.43 4.87
N GLN A 284 -87.85 8.36 4.89
CA GLN A 284 -88.58 7.09 4.99
C GLN A 284 -88.36 6.13 3.81
N ALA A 285 -87.89 6.64 2.67
CA ALA A 285 -87.57 5.84 1.48
C ALA A 285 -86.10 5.39 1.46
N GLY A 286 -85.30 5.75 2.48
CA GLY A 286 -83.89 5.41 2.58
C GLY A 286 -82.95 6.33 1.79
N ASN A 287 -83.41 7.50 1.34
CA ASN A 287 -82.55 8.49 0.68
C ASN A 287 -81.86 9.39 1.72
N VAL A 288 -80.61 9.77 1.45
CA VAL A 288 -79.84 10.66 2.33
C VAL A 288 -80.39 12.09 2.26
N ILE A 289 -80.78 12.66 3.41
CA ILE A 289 -81.31 14.03 3.55
C ILE A 289 -80.38 14.98 4.35
N GLY A 290 -79.34 14.44 4.98
CA GLY A 290 -78.38 15.19 5.78
C GLY A 290 -77.21 14.33 6.24
N GLU A 291 -76.26 14.96 6.91
CA GLU A 291 -75.04 14.32 7.42
C GLU A 291 -74.59 15.04 8.69
N LEU A 292 -74.36 14.30 9.78
CA LEU A 292 -73.56 14.79 10.90
C LEU A 292 -72.10 14.48 10.62
N ARG A 293 -71.29 15.52 10.49
CA ARG A 293 -69.84 15.41 10.33
C ARG A 293 -69.18 15.50 11.68
N VAL A 294 -68.37 14.51 12.01
CA VAL A 294 -67.57 14.48 13.23
C VAL A 294 -66.10 14.41 12.82
N VAL A 295 -65.27 15.27 13.41
CA VAL A 295 -63.81 15.24 13.24
C VAL A 295 -63.13 15.04 14.58
N GLY A 296 -62.05 14.27 14.56
CA GLY A 296 -61.30 13.97 15.77
C GLY A 296 -60.10 13.09 15.48
N LEU A 297 -59.63 12.40 16.52
CA LEU A 297 -58.50 11.49 16.43
C LEU A 297 -58.84 10.18 17.13
N PHE A 298 -58.61 9.03 16.48
CA PHE A 298 -58.65 7.74 17.18
C PHE A 298 -57.61 7.71 18.30
N ALA A 299 -58.03 7.23 19.47
CA ALA A 299 -57.15 7.08 20.63
C ALA A 299 -56.06 6.03 20.35
N SER A 300 -54.93 6.08 21.05
CA SER A 300 -53.87 5.07 20.93
C SER A 300 -54.39 3.64 21.13
N THR A 301 -55.34 3.46 22.04
CA THR A 301 -55.96 2.17 22.33
C THR A 301 -56.77 1.59 21.17
N ALA A 302 -57.22 2.41 20.21
CA ALA A 302 -57.89 1.93 19.00
C ALA A 302 -56.91 1.25 18.04
N TYR A 303 -55.62 1.65 18.06
CA TYR A 303 -54.59 1.07 17.21
C TYR A 303 -53.98 -0.21 17.79
N THR A 304 -54.09 -0.42 19.10
CA THR A 304 -53.56 -1.61 19.80
C THR A 304 -54.61 -2.71 20.02
N GLU A 305 -55.89 -2.41 19.84
CA GLU A 305 -56.97 -3.39 19.92
C GLU A 305 -56.98 -4.29 18.67
N ALA A 306 -57.36 -5.56 18.82
CA ALA A 306 -57.50 -6.48 17.70
C ALA A 306 -58.53 -5.92 16.70
N ALA A 307 -58.15 -5.81 15.43
CA ALA A 307 -59.00 -5.26 14.38
C ALA A 307 -60.27 -6.09 14.19
N SER A 308 -60.20 -7.40 14.44
CA SER A 308 -61.35 -8.31 14.50
C SER A 308 -62.33 -8.02 15.65
N GLY A 309 -61.94 -7.23 16.66
CA GLY A 309 -62.82 -6.78 17.75
C GLY A 309 -63.49 -5.42 17.50
N ILE A 310 -62.97 -4.63 16.55
CA ILE A 310 -63.44 -3.26 16.30
C ILE A 310 -64.70 -3.30 15.41
N PRO A 311 -65.83 -2.68 15.82
CA PRO A 311 -67.03 -2.59 14.99
C PRO A 311 -66.73 -1.99 13.60
N LEU A 312 -67.47 -2.42 12.58
CA LEU A 312 -67.20 -2.20 11.15
C LEU A 312 -65.99 -3.01 10.63
N LEU A 313 -64.83 -2.96 11.30
CA LEU A 313 -63.63 -3.68 10.85
C LEU A 313 -63.78 -5.20 10.97
N ARG A 314 -64.39 -5.69 12.05
CA ARG A 314 -64.67 -7.12 12.24
C ARG A 314 -65.41 -7.75 11.06
N ARG A 315 -66.45 -7.07 10.55
CA ARG A 315 -67.22 -7.52 9.39
C ARG A 315 -66.42 -7.46 8.09
N ARG A 316 -65.54 -6.46 7.96
CA ARG A 316 -64.66 -6.32 6.80
C ARG A 316 -63.62 -7.43 6.77
N ILE A 317 -63.04 -7.77 7.92
CA ILE A 317 -62.12 -8.91 8.06
C ILE A 317 -62.85 -10.21 7.76
N GLU A 318 -64.04 -10.44 8.33
CA GLU A 318 -64.87 -11.62 8.01
C GLU A 318 -65.16 -11.74 6.51
N ALA A 319 -65.51 -10.63 5.84
CA ALA A 319 -65.75 -10.60 4.41
C ALA A 319 -64.49 -10.94 3.59
N VAL A 320 -63.33 -10.40 3.95
CA VAL A 320 -62.06 -10.72 3.28
C VAL A 320 -61.66 -12.19 3.49
N MET A 321 -61.84 -12.70 4.71
CA MET A 321 -61.60 -14.11 5.01
C MET A 321 -62.52 -15.02 4.18
N ALA A 322 -63.80 -14.67 4.03
CA ALA A 322 -64.73 -15.40 3.17
C ALA A 322 -64.33 -15.35 1.68
N LEU A 323 -63.93 -14.17 1.17
CA LEU A 323 -63.47 -13.99 -0.21
C LEU A 323 -62.17 -14.74 -0.52
N SER A 324 -61.31 -14.98 0.49
CA SER A 324 -60.06 -15.72 0.32
C SER A 324 -60.25 -17.22 0.05
N GLY A 325 -61.38 -17.79 0.49
CA GLY A 325 -61.63 -19.23 0.47
C GLY A 325 -60.79 -20.04 1.47
N PHE A 326 -59.96 -19.41 2.30
CA PHE A 326 -59.16 -20.09 3.31
C PHE A 326 -59.99 -20.52 4.52
N THR A 327 -59.66 -21.69 5.08
CA THR A 327 -60.21 -22.12 6.37
C THR A 327 -59.57 -21.28 7.49
N PRO A 328 -60.35 -20.62 8.38
CA PRO A 328 -59.80 -19.74 9.42
C PRO A 328 -58.79 -20.41 10.37
N SER A 329 -58.93 -21.72 10.60
CA SER A 329 -58.03 -22.51 11.45
C SER A 329 -56.76 -23.02 10.75
N GLY A 330 -56.70 -22.97 9.41
CA GLY A 330 -55.56 -23.44 8.61
C GLY A 330 -54.37 -22.48 8.62
N HIS A 331 -53.19 -22.96 8.17
CA HIS A 331 -51.97 -22.14 8.12
C HIS A 331 -52.14 -20.85 7.30
N SER A 332 -52.68 -20.96 6.07
CA SER A 332 -52.95 -19.80 5.20
C SER A 332 -54.01 -18.86 5.79
N GLY A 333 -55.05 -19.40 6.47
CA GLY A 333 -56.07 -18.60 7.15
C GLY A 333 -55.50 -17.79 8.32
N LYS A 334 -54.67 -18.41 9.17
CA LYS A 334 -53.97 -17.72 10.27
C LYS A 334 -52.99 -16.67 9.75
N GLY A 335 -52.24 -16.98 8.68
CA GLY A 335 -51.31 -16.05 8.04
C GLY A 335 -52.02 -14.81 7.46
N LEU A 336 -53.13 -15.01 6.75
CA LEU A 336 -53.93 -13.90 6.21
C LEU A 336 -54.56 -13.05 7.31
N LEU A 337 -55.09 -13.68 8.36
CA LEU A 337 -55.64 -12.97 9.51
C LEU A 337 -54.57 -12.12 10.21
N ASN A 338 -53.35 -12.65 10.39
CA ASN A 338 -52.23 -11.89 10.96
C ASN A 338 -51.87 -10.65 10.11
N ILE A 339 -51.92 -10.77 8.78
CA ILE A 339 -51.70 -9.62 7.90
C ILE A 339 -52.79 -8.57 8.12
N LEU A 340 -54.06 -8.96 8.15
CA LEU A 340 -55.17 -8.03 8.41
C LEU A 340 -55.07 -7.39 9.79
N GLU A 341 -54.68 -8.13 10.82
CA GLU A 341 -54.48 -7.62 12.20
C GLU A 341 -53.29 -6.64 12.33
N THR A 342 -52.29 -6.75 11.44
CA THR A 342 -51.09 -5.87 11.43
C THR A 342 -51.17 -4.74 10.39
N MET A 343 -52.27 -4.65 9.64
CA MET A 343 -52.55 -3.50 8.77
C MET A 343 -52.96 -2.27 9.60
N SER A 344 -52.73 -1.09 9.03
CA SER A 344 -53.19 0.16 9.65
C SER A 344 -54.71 0.15 9.77
N ARG A 345 -55.23 0.52 10.94
CA ARG A 345 -56.68 0.64 11.17
C ARG A 345 -57.29 1.64 10.19
N ASP A 346 -56.54 2.70 9.88
CA ASP A 346 -56.95 3.72 8.92
C ASP A 346 -57.15 3.14 7.50
N ASP A 347 -56.28 2.21 7.08
CA ASP A 347 -56.43 1.51 5.79
C ASP A 347 -57.61 0.55 5.83
N LEU A 348 -57.77 -0.22 6.92
CA LEU A 348 -58.90 -1.13 7.07
C LEU A 348 -60.25 -0.40 7.09
N PHE A 349 -60.34 0.81 7.63
CA PHE A 349 -61.57 1.61 7.59
C PHE A 349 -61.89 2.17 6.19
N GLN A 350 -60.87 2.44 5.38
CA GLN A 350 -61.03 3.13 4.09
C GLN A 350 -61.13 2.18 2.88
N ILE A 351 -60.52 0.99 2.94
CA ILE A 351 -60.51 0.04 1.83
C ILE A 351 -61.74 -0.85 1.90
N GLU A 352 -62.51 -0.96 0.82
CA GLU A 352 -63.65 -1.87 0.75
C GLU A 352 -63.20 -3.33 0.62
N SER A 353 -64.04 -4.27 1.09
CA SER A 353 -63.69 -5.69 1.21
C SER A 353 -63.19 -6.31 -0.11
N GLU A 354 -63.78 -5.92 -1.24
CA GLU A 354 -63.44 -6.41 -2.59
C GLU A 354 -62.05 -5.94 -3.06
N GLN A 355 -61.59 -4.78 -2.59
CA GLN A 355 -60.26 -4.24 -2.88
C GLN A 355 -59.22 -4.70 -1.86
N LEU A 356 -59.64 -4.89 -0.60
CA LEU A 356 -58.78 -5.35 0.48
C LEU A 356 -58.34 -6.80 0.31
N ALA A 357 -59.24 -7.67 -0.18
CA ALA A 357 -58.95 -9.09 -0.39
C ALA A 357 -57.74 -9.35 -1.32
N PRO A 358 -57.67 -8.84 -2.57
CA PRO A 358 -56.52 -9.07 -3.42
C PRO A 358 -55.22 -8.47 -2.88
N LEU A 359 -55.30 -7.32 -2.18
CA LEU A 359 -54.16 -6.69 -1.53
C LEU A 359 -53.58 -7.57 -0.40
N ALA A 360 -54.43 -8.02 0.53
CA ALA A 360 -54.04 -8.86 1.66
C ALA A 360 -53.50 -10.23 1.18
N MET A 361 -54.12 -10.82 0.14
CA MET A 361 -53.64 -12.05 -0.48
C MET A 361 -52.28 -11.87 -1.18
N GLY A 362 -52.07 -10.73 -1.83
CA GLY A 362 -50.77 -10.38 -2.42
C GLY A 362 -49.67 -10.27 -1.37
N MET A 363 -49.96 -9.60 -0.25
CA MET A 363 -49.04 -9.52 0.89
C MET A 363 -48.75 -10.90 1.51
N TRP A 364 -49.75 -11.78 1.60
CA TRP A 364 -49.58 -13.14 2.11
C TRP A 364 -48.60 -13.96 1.28
N ARG A 365 -48.68 -13.89 -0.05
CA ARG A 365 -47.76 -14.60 -0.95
C ARG A 365 -46.29 -14.16 -0.80
N LEU A 366 -46.03 -12.94 -0.37
CA LEU A 366 -44.67 -12.45 -0.11
C LEU A 366 -44.03 -13.08 1.12
N HIS A 367 -44.83 -13.60 2.05
CA HIS A 367 -44.32 -14.35 3.19
C HIS A 367 -43.73 -15.70 2.76
N GLU A 368 -44.33 -16.37 1.78
CA GLU A 368 -43.81 -17.63 1.22
C GLU A 368 -42.64 -17.40 0.25
N ARG A 369 -42.65 -16.29 -0.50
CA ARG A 369 -41.61 -15.94 -1.48
C ARG A 369 -41.17 -14.48 -1.30
N PRO A 370 -40.24 -14.21 -0.38
CA PRO A 370 -39.75 -12.87 -0.12
C PRO A 370 -39.08 -12.26 -1.36
N ARG A 371 -39.56 -11.09 -1.78
CA ARG A 371 -38.99 -10.30 -2.88
C ARG A 371 -39.46 -8.85 -2.79
N THR A 372 -38.72 -7.95 -3.43
CA THR A 372 -39.16 -6.58 -3.64
C THR A 372 -40.46 -6.58 -4.45
N ARG A 373 -41.50 -5.88 -3.95
CA ARG A 373 -42.83 -5.84 -4.59
C ARG A 373 -43.54 -4.53 -4.27
N LEU A 374 -44.31 -4.03 -5.23
CA LEU A 374 -45.13 -2.83 -5.11
C LEU A 374 -46.63 -3.18 -5.19
N PHE A 375 -47.42 -2.67 -4.24
CA PHE A 375 -48.88 -2.62 -4.37
C PHE A 375 -49.35 -1.17 -4.30
N VAL A 376 -50.23 -0.76 -5.20
CA VAL A 376 -50.75 0.61 -5.22
C VAL A 376 -52.27 0.60 -5.21
N ARG A 377 -52.85 1.54 -4.46
CA ARG A 377 -54.26 1.89 -4.53
C ARG A 377 -54.44 3.40 -4.57
N LEU A 378 -55.62 3.85 -5.00
CA LEU A 378 -56.03 5.23 -4.84
C LEU A 378 -56.82 5.39 -3.54
N ASP A 379 -56.79 6.58 -2.95
CA ASP A 379 -57.81 6.95 -1.98
C ASP A 379 -59.18 7.13 -2.68
N ARG A 380 -60.25 7.04 -1.89
CA ARG A 380 -61.64 7.06 -2.40
C ARG A 380 -61.97 8.31 -3.22
N PHE A 381 -61.27 9.41 -2.96
CA PHE A 381 -61.48 10.69 -3.65
C PHE A 381 -60.44 10.97 -4.73
N GLU A 382 -59.57 10.01 -5.04
CA GLU A 382 -58.52 10.13 -6.06
C GLU A 382 -57.65 11.40 -5.83
N ARG A 383 -57.36 11.73 -4.57
CA ARG A 383 -56.45 12.79 -4.13
C ARG A 383 -55.02 12.27 -4.04
N TYR A 384 -54.86 11.04 -3.53
CA TYR A 384 -53.56 10.44 -3.26
C TYR A 384 -53.49 8.98 -3.75
N ALA A 385 -52.32 8.56 -4.19
CA ALA A 385 -51.95 7.15 -4.32
C ALA A 385 -51.29 6.67 -3.03
N ILE A 386 -51.66 5.46 -2.59
CA ILE A 386 -51.07 4.79 -1.43
C ILE A 386 -50.32 3.57 -1.95
N ALA A 387 -49.00 3.62 -1.85
CA ALA A 387 -48.08 2.59 -2.33
C ALA A 387 -47.49 1.81 -1.14
N PHE A 388 -47.62 0.49 -1.16
CA PHE A 388 -46.95 -0.42 -0.23
C PHE A 388 -45.76 -1.06 -0.95
N VAL A 389 -44.56 -0.67 -0.57
CA VAL A 389 -43.31 -1.22 -1.11
C VAL A 389 -42.70 -2.17 -0.08
N PHE A 390 -42.35 -3.37 -0.51
CA PHE A 390 -41.64 -4.35 0.31
C PHE A 390 -40.17 -4.39 -0.09
N PHE A 391 -39.27 -4.30 0.88
CA PHE A 391 -37.82 -4.37 0.68
C PHE A 391 -37.21 -5.52 1.47
N PRO A 392 -36.16 -6.20 0.99
CA PRO A 392 -35.35 -7.10 1.82
C PRO A 392 -34.81 -6.37 3.06
N ARG A 393 -34.98 -6.98 4.24
CA ARG A 393 -34.61 -6.37 5.52
C ARG A 393 -33.13 -6.00 5.59
N ASP A 394 -32.24 -6.86 5.09
CA ASP A 394 -30.79 -6.67 5.17
C ASP A 394 -30.28 -5.51 4.27
N GLY A 395 -31.08 -5.10 3.27
CA GLY A 395 -30.74 -4.03 2.34
C GLY A 395 -31.52 -2.72 2.57
N PHE A 396 -32.38 -2.65 3.59
CA PHE A 396 -33.21 -1.47 3.82
C PHE A 396 -32.43 -0.34 4.48
N SER A 397 -32.32 0.81 3.80
CA SER A 397 -31.72 2.04 4.32
C SER A 397 -32.60 3.27 4.05
N SER A 398 -32.31 4.38 4.73
CA SER A 398 -32.96 5.67 4.45
C SER A 398 -32.76 6.13 3.00
N ASP A 399 -31.58 5.89 2.42
CA ASP A 399 -31.26 6.24 1.04
C ASP A 399 -32.09 5.41 0.05
N LEU A 400 -32.24 4.11 0.29
CA LEU A 400 -33.08 3.25 -0.55
C LEU A 400 -34.55 3.70 -0.50
N ARG A 401 -35.04 4.06 0.69
CA ARG A 401 -36.38 4.64 0.87
C ARG A 401 -36.53 5.95 0.09
N GLU A 402 -35.51 6.81 0.08
CA GLU A 402 -35.51 8.07 -0.69
C GLU A 402 -35.52 7.83 -2.19
N LYS A 403 -34.67 6.93 -2.68
CA LYS A 403 -34.65 6.52 -4.10
C LYS A 403 -36.00 5.98 -4.53
N ALA A 404 -36.60 5.08 -3.75
CA ALA A 404 -37.93 4.54 -4.03
C ALA A 404 -39.01 5.63 -4.01
N GLY A 405 -38.94 6.56 -3.04
CA GLY A 405 -39.83 7.72 -2.99
C GLY A 405 -39.71 8.62 -4.23
N ALA A 406 -38.49 8.91 -4.68
CA ALA A 406 -38.24 9.71 -5.88
C ALA A 406 -38.77 9.04 -7.17
N ILE A 407 -38.61 7.70 -7.28
CA ILE A 407 -39.19 6.91 -8.38
C ILE A 407 -40.72 7.05 -8.37
N LEU A 408 -41.35 6.92 -7.20
CA LEU A 408 -42.80 7.09 -7.04
C LEU A 408 -43.25 8.53 -7.37
N GLU A 409 -42.55 9.57 -6.91
CA GLU A 409 -42.87 10.97 -7.26
C GLU A 409 -42.80 11.22 -8.76
N LYS A 410 -41.76 10.70 -9.43
CA LYS A 410 -41.55 10.82 -10.87
C LYS A 410 -42.71 10.22 -11.66
N HIS A 411 -43.12 8.98 -11.34
CA HIS A 411 -44.15 8.27 -12.10
C HIS A 411 -45.57 8.78 -11.84
N TYR A 412 -45.87 9.19 -10.60
CA TYR A 412 -47.20 9.73 -10.24
C TYR A 412 -47.29 11.26 -10.43
N GLN A 413 -46.21 11.90 -10.91
CA GLN A 413 -46.02 13.36 -11.04
C GLN A 413 -46.43 14.10 -9.76
N GLY A 414 -46.13 13.49 -8.63
CA GLY A 414 -46.66 13.79 -7.32
C GLY A 414 -45.61 14.22 -6.32
N LYS A 415 -46.04 14.42 -5.07
CA LYS A 415 -45.14 14.59 -3.93
C LYS A 415 -45.46 13.57 -2.85
N THR A 416 -44.43 12.97 -2.28
CA THR A 416 -44.55 12.10 -1.12
C THR A 416 -44.94 12.96 0.07
N LEU A 417 -46.14 12.75 0.59
CA LEU A 417 -46.68 13.50 1.74
C LEU A 417 -46.30 12.84 3.07
N GLU A 418 -46.30 11.51 3.07
CA GLU A 418 -46.01 10.71 4.25
C GLU A 418 -45.39 9.39 3.82
N PHE A 419 -44.46 8.88 4.63
CA PHE A 419 -44.02 7.50 4.54
C PHE A 419 -44.01 6.87 5.93
N MET A 420 -44.30 5.58 6.02
CA MET A 420 -44.29 4.85 7.28
C MET A 420 -43.68 3.47 7.08
N PRO A 421 -42.43 3.26 7.55
CA PRO A 421 -41.81 1.94 7.55
C PRO A 421 -42.42 1.07 8.67
N ASN A 422 -42.61 -0.21 8.38
CA ASN A 422 -43.10 -1.20 9.32
C ASN A 422 -42.16 -2.42 9.29
N PHE A 423 -41.52 -2.67 10.43
CA PHE A 423 -40.60 -3.78 10.64
C PHE A 423 -41.35 -4.94 11.31
N GLY A 424 -42.02 -5.78 10.50
CA GLY A 424 -42.67 -6.99 10.99
C GLY A 424 -41.68 -8.11 11.38
N GLU A 425 -42.19 -9.28 11.75
CA GLU A 425 -41.36 -10.45 12.12
C GLU A 425 -40.66 -11.14 10.93
N GLY A 426 -40.98 -10.75 9.68
CA GLY A 426 -40.44 -11.38 8.46
C GLY A 426 -39.10 -10.81 7.96
N THR A 427 -38.65 -11.34 6.82
CA THR A 427 -37.42 -10.93 6.10
C THR A 427 -37.60 -9.69 5.21
N LEU A 428 -38.80 -9.09 5.21
CA LEU A 428 -39.13 -7.90 4.44
C LEU A 428 -39.53 -6.74 5.34
N VAL A 429 -39.12 -5.54 4.97
CA VAL A 429 -39.61 -4.27 5.51
C VAL A 429 -40.69 -3.74 4.60
N ARG A 430 -41.88 -3.46 5.15
CA ARG A 430 -42.99 -2.85 4.41
C ARG A 430 -42.95 -1.34 4.63
N VAL A 431 -42.82 -0.57 3.56
CA VAL A 431 -42.92 0.89 3.61
C VAL A 431 -44.20 1.33 2.91
N ARG A 432 -45.05 2.05 3.63
CA ARG A 432 -46.25 2.68 3.08
C ARG A 432 -45.90 4.11 2.67
N PHE A 433 -46.11 4.48 1.43
CA PHE A 433 -45.98 5.84 0.91
C PHE A 433 -47.37 6.41 0.58
N ILE A 434 -47.63 7.66 0.98
CA ILE A 434 -48.78 8.44 0.53
C ILE A 434 -48.26 9.51 -0.43
N ILE A 435 -48.73 9.48 -1.67
CA ILE A 435 -48.23 10.31 -2.77
C ILE A 435 -49.40 11.15 -3.31
N SER A 436 -49.26 12.47 -3.38
CA SER A 436 -50.24 13.32 -4.08
C SER A 436 -50.27 13.04 -5.57
N LEU A 437 -51.45 13.12 -6.18
CA LEU A 437 -51.58 12.91 -7.62
C LEU A 437 -51.43 14.24 -8.37
N GLY A 438 -50.40 14.35 -9.21
CA GLY A 438 -50.28 15.44 -10.19
C GLY A 438 -50.95 15.12 -11.53
N VAL A 439 -51.33 13.87 -11.76
CA VAL A 439 -52.06 13.38 -12.92
C VAL A 439 -53.49 13.01 -12.58
N SER A 440 -54.41 13.09 -13.55
CA SER A 440 -55.77 12.57 -13.36
C SER A 440 -55.74 11.05 -13.17
N ALA A 441 -56.69 10.48 -12.42
CA ALA A 441 -56.79 9.05 -12.18
C ALA A 441 -56.87 8.18 -13.46
N LYS A 442 -57.22 8.77 -14.61
CA LYS A 442 -57.23 8.09 -15.92
C LYS A 442 -55.85 7.87 -16.54
N ASN A 443 -54.81 8.55 -16.04
CA ASN A 443 -53.46 8.56 -16.62
C ASN A 443 -52.40 8.04 -15.63
N LEU A 444 -52.77 7.11 -14.75
CA LEU A 444 -51.85 6.55 -13.78
C LEU A 444 -50.82 5.62 -14.44
N PRO A 445 -49.58 5.56 -13.91
CA PRO A 445 -48.54 4.69 -14.44
C PRO A 445 -48.88 3.22 -14.20
N ASP A 446 -48.34 2.34 -15.04
CA ASP A 446 -48.40 0.88 -14.82
C ASP A 446 -47.57 0.51 -13.57
N PRO A 447 -48.18 -0.05 -12.51
CA PRO A 447 -47.46 -0.45 -11.31
C PRO A 447 -46.32 -1.44 -11.57
N GLU A 448 -46.39 -2.27 -12.61
CA GLU A 448 -45.32 -3.24 -12.92
C GLU A 448 -44.05 -2.58 -13.44
N LEU A 449 -44.16 -1.47 -14.17
CA LEU A 449 -43.01 -0.70 -14.65
C LEU A 449 -42.30 0.00 -13.49
N VAL A 450 -43.08 0.60 -12.59
CA VAL A 450 -42.55 1.27 -11.40
C VAL A 450 -41.86 0.25 -10.48
N GLU A 451 -42.43 -0.93 -10.33
CA GLU A 451 -41.82 -2.02 -9.55
C GLU A 451 -40.43 -2.41 -10.09
N LYS A 452 -40.27 -2.54 -11.42
CA LYS A 452 -38.97 -2.90 -12.02
C LYS A 452 -37.88 -1.87 -11.71
N GLU A 453 -38.19 -0.58 -11.76
CA GLU A 453 -37.24 0.50 -11.43
C GLU A 453 -36.88 0.48 -9.93
N ILE A 454 -37.85 0.20 -9.05
CA ILE A 454 -37.59 0.00 -7.61
C ILE A 454 -36.72 -1.24 -7.37
N VAL A 455 -36.98 -2.36 -8.06
CA VAL A 455 -36.15 -3.58 -7.95
C VAL A 455 -34.70 -3.31 -8.37
N GLN A 456 -34.47 -2.55 -9.44
CA GLN A 456 -33.11 -2.15 -9.83
C GLN A 456 -32.42 -1.32 -8.76
N ALA A 457 -33.13 -0.38 -8.13
CA ALA A 457 -32.60 0.42 -7.04
C ALA A 457 -32.23 -0.39 -5.78
N THR A 458 -32.74 -1.64 -5.64
CA THR A 458 -32.44 -2.54 -4.51
C THR A 458 -31.20 -3.41 -4.70
N ARG A 459 -30.55 -3.40 -5.88
CA ARG A 459 -29.37 -4.23 -6.15
C ARG A 459 -28.14 -3.74 -5.37
N SER A 460 -27.37 -4.68 -4.82
CA SER A 460 -26.10 -4.36 -4.17
C SER A 460 -24.94 -4.41 -5.16
N TRP A 461 -23.84 -3.70 -4.86
CA TRP A 461 -22.59 -3.75 -5.64
C TRP A 461 -22.10 -5.19 -5.85
N GLY A 462 -22.25 -6.07 -4.85
CA GLY A 462 -21.86 -7.47 -4.95
C GLY A 462 -22.75 -8.29 -5.90
N ASP A 463 -24.03 -7.93 -6.03
CA ASP A 463 -24.93 -8.55 -7.01
C ASP A 463 -24.57 -8.11 -8.43
N GLU A 464 -24.27 -6.83 -8.61
CA GLU A 464 -23.83 -6.28 -9.90
C GLU A 464 -22.49 -6.88 -10.34
N LEU A 465 -21.53 -7.03 -9.42
CA LEU A 465 -20.27 -7.70 -9.70
C LEU A 465 -20.49 -9.17 -10.09
N SER A 466 -21.38 -9.87 -9.39
CA SER A 466 -21.70 -11.27 -9.69
C SER A 466 -22.29 -11.43 -11.10
N ASP A 467 -23.23 -10.55 -11.46
CA ASP A 467 -23.84 -10.54 -12.80
C ASP A 467 -22.79 -10.25 -13.88
N ALA A 468 -21.91 -9.27 -13.64
CA ALA A 468 -20.84 -8.90 -14.58
C ALA A 468 -19.84 -10.04 -14.80
N LEU A 469 -19.36 -10.69 -13.73
CA LEU A 469 -18.47 -11.86 -13.81
C LEU A 469 -19.14 -13.05 -14.53
N MET A 470 -20.44 -13.26 -14.31
CA MET A 470 -21.17 -14.31 -15.01
C MET A 470 -21.37 -14.01 -16.50
N ALA A 471 -21.57 -12.74 -16.86
CA ALA A 471 -21.73 -12.32 -18.25
C ALA A 471 -20.43 -12.40 -19.05
N ASP A 472 -19.30 -12.03 -18.45
CA ASP A 472 -17.98 -11.97 -19.11
C ASP A 472 -17.36 -13.36 -19.31
N THR A 473 -17.23 -14.15 -18.24
CA THR A 473 -16.52 -15.44 -18.29
C THR A 473 -17.42 -16.62 -18.62
N GLY A 474 -18.73 -16.50 -18.39
CA GLY A 474 -19.73 -17.54 -18.66
C GLY A 474 -19.58 -18.84 -17.84
N GLY A 475 -20.61 -19.70 -17.93
CA GLY A 475 -20.55 -21.10 -17.49
C GLY A 475 -20.27 -21.34 -16.00
N SER A 476 -19.40 -22.30 -15.69
CA SER A 476 -18.96 -22.63 -14.32
C SER A 476 -17.89 -21.69 -13.77
N ALA A 477 -17.02 -21.15 -14.64
CA ALA A 477 -15.93 -20.26 -14.26
C ALA A 477 -16.44 -18.93 -13.67
N GLY A 478 -17.37 -18.25 -14.37
CA GLY A 478 -17.97 -17.01 -13.87
C GLY A 478 -18.72 -17.20 -12.55
N ARG A 479 -19.39 -18.35 -12.36
CA ARG A 479 -20.03 -18.71 -11.07
C ARG A 479 -19.02 -18.90 -9.94
N SER A 480 -17.87 -19.49 -10.24
CA SER A 480 -16.79 -19.67 -9.25
C SER A 480 -16.23 -18.32 -8.81
N LEU A 481 -15.92 -17.44 -9.77
CA LEU A 481 -15.42 -16.08 -9.50
C LEU A 481 -16.44 -15.26 -8.72
N ALA A 482 -17.71 -15.25 -9.13
CA ALA A 482 -18.78 -14.57 -8.41
C ALA A 482 -18.88 -15.06 -6.95
N ARG A 483 -18.82 -16.38 -6.72
CA ARG A 483 -18.85 -16.93 -5.36
C ARG A 483 -17.63 -16.50 -4.53
N ARG A 484 -16.45 -16.38 -5.14
CA ARG A 484 -15.22 -15.99 -4.46
C ARG A 484 -15.18 -14.49 -4.14
N TYR A 485 -15.62 -13.63 -5.06
CA TYR A 485 -15.36 -12.20 -5.00
C TYR A 485 -16.55 -11.31 -4.66
N ALA A 486 -17.81 -11.78 -4.79
CA ALA A 486 -19.00 -10.95 -4.55
C ALA A 486 -19.04 -10.27 -3.17
N ARG A 487 -18.34 -10.84 -2.18
CA ARG A 487 -18.22 -10.33 -0.80
C ARG A 487 -16.77 -10.13 -0.35
N ALA A 488 -15.80 -10.17 -1.27
CA ALA A 488 -14.38 -10.12 -0.94
C ALA A 488 -13.87 -8.69 -0.69
N PHE A 489 -14.53 -7.67 -1.27
CA PHE A 489 -14.05 -6.29 -1.24
C PHE A 489 -14.58 -5.49 -0.03
N PRO A 490 -13.74 -4.65 0.60
CA PRO A 490 -14.14 -3.78 1.70
C PRO A 490 -15.11 -2.67 1.23
N SER A 491 -15.83 -2.03 2.14
CA SER A 491 -16.75 -0.92 1.78
C SER A 491 -16.05 0.23 1.06
N ALA A 492 -14.88 0.66 1.54
CA ALA A 492 -14.13 1.76 0.96
C ALA A 492 -13.77 1.52 -0.52
N TYR A 493 -13.40 0.29 -0.89
CA TYR A 493 -13.15 -0.08 -2.28
C TYR A 493 -14.44 -0.04 -3.12
N ARG A 494 -15.54 -0.58 -2.59
CA ARG A 494 -16.84 -0.61 -3.29
C ARG A 494 -17.44 0.78 -3.53
N GLU A 495 -17.07 1.75 -2.68
CA GLU A 495 -17.47 3.15 -2.83
C GLU A 495 -16.60 3.91 -3.85
N ALA A 496 -15.32 3.55 -3.95
CA ALA A 496 -14.35 4.21 -4.84
C ALA A 496 -14.30 3.62 -6.25
N THR A 497 -14.72 2.36 -6.44
CA THR A 497 -14.42 1.59 -7.65
C THR A 497 -15.67 1.03 -8.34
N ASP A 498 -15.77 1.28 -9.64
CA ASP A 498 -16.81 0.74 -10.52
C ASP A 498 -16.64 -0.77 -10.79
N ILE A 499 -17.74 -1.42 -11.17
CA ILE A 499 -17.79 -2.88 -11.40
C ILE A 499 -16.82 -3.33 -12.50
N THR A 500 -16.67 -2.56 -13.58
CA THR A 500 -15.76 -2.90 -14.69
C THR A 500 -14.30 -2.91 -14.25
N VAL A 501 -13.91 -1.95 -13.41
CA VAL A 501 -12.57 -1.88 -12.82
C VAL A 501 -12.37 -3.05 -11.85
N ALA A 502 -13.37 -3.38 -11.03
CA ALA A 502 -13.28 -4.53 -10.14
C ALA A 502 -13.14 -5.87 -10.88
N GLN A 503 -13.75 -6.05 -12.06
CA GLN A 503 -13.53 -7.24 -12.89
C GLN A 503 -12.09 -7.34 -13.41
N HIS A 504 -11.51 -6.21 -13.84
CA HIS A 504 -10.12 -6.14 -14.28
C HIS A 504 -9.14 -6.44 -13.15
N ASP A 505 -9.35 -5.82 -11.98
CA ASP A 505 -8.57 -6.08 -10.77
C ASP A 505 -8.65 -7.57 -10.37
N ILE A 506 -9.82 -8.22 -10.48
CA ILE A 506 -9.96 -9.68 -10.25
C ILE A 506 -9.10 -10.48 -11.22
N ALA A 507 -9.06 -10.13 -12.51
CA ALA A 507 -8.24 -10.84 -13.47
C ALA A 507 -6.74 -10.76 -13.14
N ILE A 508 -6.26 -9.61 -12.63
CA ILE A 508 -4.89 -9.45 -12.15
C ILE A 508 -4.66 -10.30 -10.90
N MET A 509 -5.58 -10.26 -9.92
CA MET A 509 -5.47 -11.05 -8.70
C MET A 509 -5.47 -12.56 -8.94
N GLU A 510 -6.23 -13.06 -9.92
CA GLU A 510 -6.24 -14.48 -10.30
C GLU A 510 -4.93 -14.96 -10.93
N ALA A 511 -4.11 -14.05 -11.47
CA ALA A 511 -2.83 -14.38 -12.08
C ALA A 511 -1.67 -14.44 -11.05
N LEU A 512 -1.90 -14.04 -9.80
CA LEU A 512 -0.90 -14.08 -8.74
C LEU A 512 -0.73 -15.50 -8.19
N ASP A 513 0.52 -15.88 -7.92
CA ASP A 513 0.87 -17.14 -7.27
C ASP A 513 2.08 -16.97 -6.32
N ALA A 514 2.62 -18.07 -5.79
CA ALA A 514 3.74 -18.03 -4.86
C ALA A 514 5.06 -17.55 -5.50
N ASP A 515 5.23 -17.76 -6.81
CA ASP A 515 6.43 -17.35 -7.56
C ASP A 515 6.29 -15.91 -8.11
N ASN A 516 5.05 -15.48 -8.39
CA ASN A 516 4.65 -14.17 -8.89
C ASN A 516 3.64 -13.52 -7.95
N CYS A 517 4.08 -13.19 -6.74
CA CYS A 517 3.21 -12.68 -5.68
C CYS A 517 2.87 -11.18 -5.80
N THR A 518 3.53 -10.45 -6.70
CA THR A 518 3.30 -9.01 -6.91
C THR A 518 2.97 -8.69 -8.37
N ALA A 519 1.93 -7.88 -8.59
CA ALA A 519 1.63 -7.24 -9.87
C ALA A 519 1.47 -5.73 -9.70
N ALA A 520 1.78 -4.95 -10.73
CA ALA A 520 1.65 -3.50 -10.74
C ALA A 520 0.96 -3.05 -12.02
N GLU A 521 0.12 -2.02 -11.92
CA GLU A 521 -0.53 -1.37 -13.06
C GLU A 521 -0.51 0.14 -12.90
N PHE A 522 -0.18 0.86 -13.96
CA PHE A 522 -0.33 2.32 -14.03
C PHE A 522 -1.58 2.67 -14.86
N ALA A 523 -2.47 3.48 -14.29
CA ALA A 523 -3.76 3.82 -14.88
C ALA A 523 -4.09 5.32 -14.70
N PRO A 524 -4.94 5.91 -15.55
CA PRO A 524 -5.39 7.27 -15.35
C PRO A 524 -6.35 7.34 -14.14
N PRO A 525 -6.21 8.32 -13.24
CA PRO A 525 -7.10 8.48 -12.10
C PRO A 525 -8.48 8.99 -12.56
N VAL A 526 -9.54 8.44 -11.97
CA VAL A 526 -10.91 8.91 -12.22
C VAL A 526 -11.07 10.32 -11.64
N GLY A 527 -11.42 11.29 -12.48
CA GLY A 527 -11.76 12.66 -12.06
C GLY A 527 -10.58 13.59 -11.73
N HIS A 528 -9.32 13.16 -11.90
CA HIS A 528 -8.13 14.00 -11.69
C HIS A 528 -7.33 14.19 -12.99
N HIS A 529 -7.32 15.40 -13.52
CA HIS A 529 -6.53 15.71 -14.71
C HIS A 529 -5.05 15.94 -14.33
N GLY A 530 -4.14 15.14 -14.90
CA GLY A 530 -2.69 15.33 -14.80
C GLY A 530 -1.94 14.41 -13.82
N ALA A 531 -2.64 13.64 -12.99
CA ALA A 531 -2.05 12.61 -12.11
C ALA A 531 -2.11 11.22 -12.75
N VAL A 532 -1.33 10.26 -12.24
CA VAL A 532 -1.36 8.83 -12.59
C VAL A 532 -1.59 8.01 -11.32
N TRP A 533 -2.34 6.91 -11.41
CA TRP A 533 -2.46 5.94 -10.33
C TRP A 533 -1.55 4.75 -10.56
N LEU A 534 -0.80 4.37 -9.53
CA LEU A 534 -0.21 3.04 -9.42
C LEU A 534 -1.16 2.17 -8.58
N LYS A 535 -1.64 1.07 -9.14
CA LYS A 535 -2.22 -0.04 -8.38
C LYS A 535 -1.17 -1.13 -8.22
N LEU A 536 -0.79 -1.44 -6.98
CA LEU A 536 0.11 -2.54 -6.64
C LEU A 536 -0.67 -3.63 -5.93
N PHE A 537 -0.71 -4.81 -6.53
CA PHE A 537 -1.35 -6.00 -6.00
C PHE A 537 -0.28 -6.89 -5.37
N ASN A 538 -0.45 -7.27 -4.11
CA ASN A 538 0.48 -8.18 -3.43
C ASN A 538 -0.26 -9.30 -2.70
N LEU A 539 0.15 -10.54 -2.95
CA LEU A 539 -0.42 -11.74 -2.35
C LEU A 539 0.12 -11.93 -0.92
N ALA A 540 -0.76 -12.39 -0.02
CA ALA A 540 -0.52 -12.81 1.36
C ALA A 540 -0.03 -11.73 2.35
N SER A 541 0.57 -10.62 1.90
CA SER A 541 1.16 -9.62 2.79
C SER A 541 1.03 -8.17 2.30
N PRO A 542 0.91 -7.19 3.22
CA PRO A 542 0.95 -5.79 2.84
C PRO A 542 2.39 -5.37 2.51
N VAL A 543 2.54 -4.50 1.53
CA VAL A 543 3.83 -3.91 1.19
C VAL A 543 4.00 -2.58 1.94
N PRO A 544 5.09 -2.39 2.72
CA PRO A 544 5.31 -1.14 3.44
C PRO A 544 5.59 0.03 2.48
N LEU A 545 5.14 1.24 2.86
CA LEU A 545 5.43 2.48 2.12
C LEU A 545 6.92 2.69 1.86
N SER A 546 7.77 2.42 2.85
CA SER A 546 9.22 2.56 2.76
C SER A 546 9.87 1.66 1.71
N ALA A 547 9.18 0.61 1.25
CA ALA A 547 9.67 -0.24 0.17
C ALA A 547 9.26 0.25 -1.23
N ARG A 548 8.21 1.07 -1.35
CA ARG A 548 7.60 1.45 -2.64
C ARG A 548 7.90 2.88 -3.04
N LEU A 549 7.78 3.82 -2.10
CA LEU A 549 7.95 5.25 -2.37
C LEU A 549 9.34 5.57 -2.94
N PRO A 550 10.46 5.03 -2.42
CA PRO A 550 11.78 5.32 -2.98
C PRO A 550 11.90 4.92 -4.46
N LEU A 551 11.25 3.82 -4.86
CA LEU A 551 11.29 3.36 -6.25
C LEU A 551 10.56 4.33 -7.19
N LEU A 552 9.45 4.89 -6.73
CA LEU A 552 8.65 5.87 -7.49
C LEU A 552 9.36 7.22 -7.56
N GLU A 553 9.99 7.66 -6.47
CA GLU A 553 10.82 8.86 -6.44
C GLU A 553 12.02 8.77 -7.40
N ASP A 554 12.68 7.61 -7.45
CA ASP A 554 13.77 7.35 -8.41
C ASP A 554 13.29 7.37 -9.87
N MET A 555 12.01 7.08 -10.12
CA MET A 555 11.34 7.21 -11.42
C MET A 555 10.85 8.64 -11.72
N GLY A 556 11.09 9.60 -10.82
CA GLY A 556 10.69 11.00 -10.96
C GLY A 556 9.22 11.27 -10.66
N LEU A 557 8.61 10.42 -9.82
CA LEU A 557 7.23 10.51 -9.38
C LEU A 557 7.16 10.79 -7.87
N ARG A 558 6.22 11.66 -7.48
CA ARG A 558 5.88 12.00 -6.11
C ARG A 558 4.49 11.48 -5.77
N ALA A 559 4.36 10.82 -4.62
CA ALA A 559 3.07 10.42 -4.08
C ALA A 559 2.28 11.64 -3.55
N LEU A 560 0.98 11.68 -3.86
CA LEU A 560 0.02 12.68 -3.40
C LEU A 560 -0.92 12.12 -2.34
N ASP A 561 -1.41 10.90 -2.58
CA ASP A 561 -2.38 10.21 -1.73
C ASP A 561 -2.17 8.69 -1.85
N GLU A 562 -2.59 7.93 -0.83
CA GLU A 562 -2.49 6.47 -0.78
C GLU A 562 -3.75 5.85 -0.17
N ASN A 563 -4.30 4.84 -0.84
CA ASN A 563 -5.28 3.94 -0.26
C ASN A 563 -4.76 2.50 -0.27
N THR A 564 -5.03 1.76 0.80
CA THR A 564 -4.77 0.31 0.86
C THR A 564 -6.06 -0.43 1.14
N TYR A 565 -6.38 -1.38 0.26
CA TYR A 565 -7.53 -2.27 0.37
C TYR A 565 -7.07 -3.71 0.59
N ILE A 566 -7.73 -4.41 1.50
CA ILE A 566 -7.50 -5.84 1.72
C ILE A 566 -8.69 -6.58 1.13
N VAL A 567 -8.44 -7.39 0.11
CA VAL A 567 -9.42 -8.25 -0.52
C VAL A 567 -9.31 -9.63 0.13
N HIS A 568 -10.45 -10.16 0.57
CA HIS A 568 -10.56 -11.49 1.19
C HIS A 568 -11.31 -12.44 0.25
N PRO A 569 -10.64 -13.10 -0.72
CA PRO A 569 -11.31 -14.06 -1.58
C PRO A 569 -12.01 -15.15 -0.74
N SER A 570 -13.27 -15.44 -1.05
CA SER A 570 -14.18 -16.33 -0.30
C SER A 570 -14.79 -15.76 0.98
N GLY A 571 -14.64 -14.45 1.24
CA GLY A 571 -15.51 -13.68 2.15
C GLY A 571 -15.43 -14.07 3.63
N LYS A 572 -14.22 -14.34 4.16
CA LYS A 572 -14.03 -14.67 5.58
C LYS A 572 -13.54 -13.45 6.38
N PRO A 573 -14.33 -12.95 7.35
CA PRO A 573 -13.88 -11.97 8.32
C PRO A 573 -13.56 -12.66 9.66
N GLU A 574 -12.63 -13.61 9.66
CA GLU A 574 -12.10 -14.17 10.91
C GLU A 574 -10.66 -13.68 11.08
N THR A 575 -10.41 -13.06 12.23
CA THR A 575 -9.15 -12.39 12.60
C THR A 575 -7.92 -13.24 12.26
N GLY A 576 -7.20 -12.85 11.22
CA GLY A 576 -5.93 -13.45 10.81
C GLY A 576 -5.69 -13.26 9.30
N HIS A 577 -4.45 -12.97 8.92
CA HIS A 577 -4.04 -12.90 7.52
C HIS A 577 -4.02 -14.32 6.93
N THR A 578 -4.59 -14.49 5.74
CA THR A 578 -4.57 -15.77 5.02
C THR A 578 -3.58 -15.70 3.83
N PRO A 579 -3.01 -16.84 3.40
CA PRO A 579 -2.17 -16.87 2.20
C PRO A 579 -2.89 -16.42 0.92
N ASP A 580 -4.22 -16.46 0.92
CA ASP A 580 -5.07 -16.11 -0.23
C ASP A 580 -5.50 -14.63 -0.22
N ASP A 581 -5.18 -13.87 0.83
CA ASP A 581 -5.52 -12.44 0.91
C ASP A 581 -4.71 -11.65 -0.13
N VAL A 582 -5.34 -10.68 -0.79
CA VAL A 582 -4.65 -9.78 -1.73
C VAL A 582 -4.74 -8.35 -1.24
N TYR A 583 -3.59 -7.69 -1.17
CA TYR A 583 -3.47 -6.29 -0.80
C TYR A 583 -3.37 -5.47 -2.06
N ILE A 584 -4.34 -4.58 -2.27
CA ILE A 584 -4.34 -3.60 -3.35
C ILE A 584 -3.91 -2.27 -2.74
N HIS A 585 -2.80 -1.75 -3.22
CA HIS A 585 -2.29 -0.45 -2.81
C HIS A 585 -2.39 0.52 -3.98
N GLU A 586 -3.22 1.52 -3.83
CA GLU A 586 -3.42 2.57 -4.83
C GLU A 586 -2.68 3.82 -4.40
N VAL A 587 -1.77 4.29 -5.24
CA VAL A 587 -0.97 5.49 -4.97
C VAL A 587 -1.24 6.50 -6.08
N ALA A 588 -1.72 7.68 -5.70
CA ALA A 588 -1.85 8.81 -6.60
C ALA A 588 -0.50 9.51 -6.77
N LEU A 589 -0.06 9.67 -8.01
CA LEU A 589 1.29 10.11 -8.36
C LEU A 589 1.25 11.30 -9.31
N ASN A 590 2.16 12.26 -9.09
CA ASN A 590 2.49 13.34 -10.03
C ASN A 590 3.98 13.29 -10.36
N ARG A 591 4.37 13.90 -11.49
CA ARG A 591 5.79 14.13 -11.76
C ARG A 591 6.34 15.20 -10.80
N ASP A 592 7.62 15.08 -10.46
CA ASP A 592 8.31 16.03 -9.57
C ASP A 592 8.30 17.48 -10.08
N ASN A 593 8.14 17.67 -11.39
CA ASN A 593 8.09 18.97 -12.07
C ASN A 593 6.66 19.44 -12.38
N ASP A 594 5.63 18.78 -11.83
CA ASP A 594 4.20 19.03 -12.03
C ASP A 594 3.73 18.94 -13.51
N THR A 595 4.53 18.33 -14.39
CA THR A 595 4.08 18.03 -15.77
C THR A 595 3.21 16.77 -15.80
N PRO A 596 2.17 16.70 -16.67
CA PRO A 596 1.35 15.50 -16.80
C PRO A 596 2.18 14.27 -17.21
N VAL A 597 1.79 13.09 -16.71
CA VAL A 597 2.30 11.80 -17.21
C VAL A 597 1.50 11.43 -18.46
N ASP A 598 2.19 11.13 -19.57
CA ASP A 598 1.55 10.65 -20.79
C ASP A 598 1.14 9.17 -20.62
N GLU A 599 -0.09 8.83 -21.01
CA GLU A 599 -0.63 7.47 -20.99
C GLU A 599 0.26 6.49 -21.78
N GLN A 600 0.94 6.96 -22.83
CA GLN A 600 1.88 6.14 -23.61
C GLN A 600 3.07 5.63 -22.77
N SER A 601 3.36 6.28 -21.63
CA SER A 601 4.46 5.90 -20.74
C SER A 601 4.08 4.85 -19.70
N TYR A 602 2.78 4.53 -19.52
CA TYR A 602 2.32 3.65 -18.44
C TYR A 602 2.91 2.25 -18.50
N GLN A 603 2.98 1.65 -19.70
CA GLN A 603 3.59 0.34 -19.86
C GLN A 603 5.10 0.37 -19.51
N GLN A 604 5.82 1.42 -19.93
CA GLN A 604 7.25 1.53 -19.62
C GLN A 604 7.50 1.77 -18.13
N LEU A 605 6.64 2.56 -17.47
CA LEU A 605 6.66 2.73 -16.02
C LEU A 605 6.40 1.41 -15.30
N GLN A 606 5.39 0.66 -15.72
CA GLN A 606 5.06 -0.65 -15.16
C GLN A 606 6.23 -1.63 -15.31
N ASP A 607 6.81 -1.74 -16.51
CA ASP A 607 7.93 -2.62 -16.79
C ASP A 607 9.16 -2.24 -15.94
N CYS A 608 9.45 -0.94 -15.84
CA CYS A 608 10.56 -0.43 -15.02
C CYS A 608 10.32 -0.68 -13.53
N PHE A 609 9.13 -0.38 -13.01
CA PHE A 609 8.77 -0.61 -11.63
C PHE A 609 8.94 -2.10 -11.27
N LEU A 610 8.38 -3.00 -12.08
CA LEU A 610 8.50 -4.44 -11.84
C LEU A 610 9.94 -4.95 -12.00
N ALA A 611 10.72 -4.40 -12.93
CA ALA A 611 12.14 -4.75 -13.07
C ALA A 611 12.95 -4.35 -11.83
N VAL A 612 12.69 -3.18 -11.25
CA VAL A 612 13.34 -2.75 -10.00
C VAL A 612 12.82 -3.55 -8.80
N TRP A 613 11.49 -3.76 -8.72
CA TRP A 613 10.83 -4.54 -7.67
C TRP A 613 11.38 -5.97 -7.56
N THR A 614 11.62 -6.61 -8.71
CA THR A 614 12.17 -7.96 -8.80
C THR A 614 13.70 -8.00 -8.88
N ALA A 615 14.36 -6.88 -8.59
CA ALA A 615 15.83 -6.73 -8.61
C ALA A 615 16.50 -7.12 -9.94
N LYS A 616 15.80 -6.99 -11.07
CA LYS A 616 16.35 -7.08 -12.43
C LYS A 616 17.03 -5.78 -12.87
N ALA A 617 16.67 -4.66 -12.27
CA ALA A 617 17.25 -3.33 -12.48
C ALA A 617 17.58 -2.64 -11.15
N ASP A 618 18.56 -1.73 -11.16
CA ASP A 618 18.88 -0.89 -10.00
C ASP A 618 17.79 0.18 -9.73
N SER A 619 17.55 0.48 -8.46
CA SER A 619 16.80 1.68 -8.05
C SER A 619 17.76 2.85 -7.91
N ASP A 620 17.72 3.77 -8.87
CA ASP A 620 18.39 5.06 -8.79
C ASP A 620 17.68 6.09 -9.67
N ARG A 621 18.05 7.37 -9.51
CA ARG A 621 17.48 8.49 -10.28
C ARG A 621 17.57 8.37 -11.81
N LEU A 622 18.36 7.44 -12.36
CA LEU A 622 18.33 7.23 -13.82
C LEU A 622 17.00 6.63 -14.27
N ASN A 623 16.23 5.98 -13.39
CA ASN A 623 14.91 5.46 -13.71
C ASN A 623 13.94 6.58 -14.15
N GLY A 624 14.16 7.83 -13.72
CA GLY A 624 13.43 9.00 -14.22
C GLY A 624 13.53 9.23 -15.73
N LEU A 625 14.52 8.64 -16.41
CA LEU A 625 14.66 8.68 -17.87
C LEU A 625 13.55 7.93 -18.61
N VAL A 626 12.84 7.02 -17.93
CA VAL A 626 11.60 6.41 -18.46
C VAL A 626 10.59 7.51 -18.77
N LEU A 627 10.50 8.56 -17.96
CA LEU A 627 9.57 9.67 -18.18
C LEU A 627 10.19 10.86 -18.89
N SER A 628 11.45 11.21 -18.62
CA SER A 628 12.05 12.41 -19.20
C SER A 628 12.59 12.19 -20.61
N ALA A 629 12.89 10.94 -20.98
CA ALA A 629 13.42 10.58 -22.29
C ALA A 629 12.62 9.45 -22.96
N SER A 630 11.54 8.93 -22.35
CA SER A 630 10.71 7.82 -22.85
C SER A 630 11.51 6.51 -23.12
N LEU A 631 12.59 6.30 -22.35
CA LEU A 631 13.47 5.14 -22.48
C LEU A 631 12.86 3.89 -21.82
N SER A 632 13.19 2.70 -22.32
CA SER A 632 12.93 1.46 -21.57
C SER A 632 13.93 1.29 -20.42
N TRP A 633 13.60 0.51 -19.39
CA TRP A 633 14.52 0.28 -18.27
C TRP A 633 15.83 -0.40 -18.69
N GLN A 634 15.81 -1.20 -19.76
CA GLN A 634 17.01 -1.79 -20.36
C GLN A 634 17.90 -0.72 -20.99
N GLU A 635 17.32 0.24 -21.71
CA GLU A 635 18.05 1.39 -22.28
C GLU A 635 18.63 2.29 -21.19
N VAL A 636 17.88 2.52 -20.11
CA VAL A 636 18.39 3.20 -18.91
C VAL A 636 19.60 2.46 -18.34
N THR A 637 19.58 1.13 -18.34
CA THR A 637 20.70 0.31 -17.87
C THR A 637 21.97 0.53 -18.70
N VAL A 638 21.87 0.74 -20.02
CA VAL A 638 23.04 1.10 -20.86
C VAL A 638 23.71 2.38 -20.37
N LEU A 639 22.92 3.41 -20.09
CA LEU A 639 23.42 4.69 -19.57
C LEU A 639 23.97 4.54 -18.14
N ARG A 640 23.33 3.71 -17.31
CA ARG A 640 23.81 3.37 -15.97
C ARG A 640 25.19 2.72 -16.01
N VAL A 641 25.41 1.78 -16.92
CA VAL A 641 26.72 1.14 -17.14
C VAL A 641 27.77 2.16 -17.55
N CYS A 642 27.44 3.09 -18.47
CA CYS A 642 28.35 4.16 -18.86
C CYS A 642 28.71 5.09 -17.67
N ALA A 643 27.71 5.50 -16.88
CA ALA A 643 27.90 6.35 -15.71
C ALA A 643 28.75 5.67 -14.62
N ARG A 644 28.48 4.39 -14.35
CA ARG A 644 29.25 3.57 -13.39
C ARG A 644 30.69 3.32 -13.87
N TYR A 645 30.88 3.09 -15.16
CA TYR A 645 32.22 3.01 -15.75
C TYR A 645 32.99 4.32 -15.55
N LEU A 646 32.39 5.48 -15.86
CA LEU A 646 33.02 6.79 -15.63
C LEU A 646 33.38 7.00 -14.16
N ARG A 647 32.50 6.60 -13.23
CA ARG A 647 32.81 6.68 -11.80
C ARG A 647 34.10 5.92 -11.44
N GLN A 648 34.27 4.73 -12.02
CA GLN A 648 35.45 3.89 -11.81
C GLN A 648 36.73 4.40 -12.52
N THR A 649 36.63 5.31 -13.49
CA THR A 649 37.81 5.92 -14.15
C THR A 649 38.37 7.13 -13.39
N GLY A 650 37.77 7.51 -12.24
CA GLY A 650 38.16 8.68 -11.47
C GLY A 650 37.45 9.97 -11.89
N PHE A 651 36.32 9.86 -12.61
CA PHE A 651 35.50 11.01 -12.97
C PHE A 651 34.97 11.73 -11.73
N SER A 652 35.08 13.06 -11.70
CA SER A 652 34.91 13.86 -10.47
C SER A 652 33.46 13.96 -9.97
N TYR A 653 32.47 13.67 -10.82
CA TYR A 653 31.06 13.80 -10.48
C TYR A 653 30.51 12.51 -9.85
N LEU A 654 29.58 12.67 -8.91
CA LEU A 654 28.86 11.54 -8.30
C LEU A 654 27.81 10.98 -9.27
N LEU A 655 27.46 9.70 -9.10
CA LEU A 655 26.41 9.04 -9.90
C LEU A 655 25.07 9.80 -9.86
N SER A 656 24.70 10.34 -8.70
CA SER A 656 23.47 11.15 -8.55
C SER A 656 23.50 12.45 -9.36
N THR A 657 24.67 13.08 -9.51
CA THR A 657 24.86 14.27 -10.35
C THR A 657 24.77 13.92 -11.83
N ILE A 658 25.38 12.82 -12.25
CA ILE A 658 25.28 12.30 -13.62
C ILE A 658 23.83 11.99 -13.95
N ALA A 659 23.14 11.25 -13.06
CA ALA A 659 21.73 10.90 -13.23
C ALA A 659 20.84 12.14 -13.34
N GLY A 660 20.99 13.10 -12.42
CA GLY A 660 20.24 14.35 -12.46
C GLY A 660 20.47 15.16 -13.74
N THR A 661 21.69 15.14 -14.28
CA THR A 661 22.02 15.79 -15.56
C THR A 661 21.29 15.11 -16.72
N LEU A 662 21.40 13.78 -16.83
CA LEU A 662 20.77 13.02 -17.91
C LEU A 662 19.23 13.14 -17.88
N VAL A 663 18.64 13.12 -16.69
CA VAL A 663 17.18 13.29 -16.52
C VAL A 663 16.74 14.69 -16.93
N ARG A 664 17.50 15.73 -16.57
CA ARG A 664 17.22 17.14 -16.91
C ARG A 664 17.26 17.39 -18.42
N TYR A 665 18.21 16.75 -19.12
CA TYR A 665 18.38 16.88 -20.57
C TYR A 665 17.89 15.63 -21.31
N GLY A 666 16.66 15.19 -21.01
CA GLY A 666 16.07 13.96 -21.54
C GLY A 666 16.12 13.85 -23.07
N ASP A 667 15.84 14.95 -23.79
CA ASP A 667 15.91 14.99 -25.27
C ASP A 667 17.29 14.64 -25.80
N VAL A 668 18.35 15.16 -25.17
CA VAL A 668 19.74 14.86 -25.55
C VAL A 668 20.10 13.44 -25.15
N THR A 669 19.67 13.01 -23.96
CA THR A 669 19.89 11.64 -23.45
C THR A 669 19.27 10.59 -24.36
N ARG A 670 18.10 10.86 -24.98
CA ARG A 670 17.53 9.97 -26.00
C ARG A 670 18.46 9.79 -27.19
N LEU A 671 19.10 10.86 -27.67
CA LEU A 671 20.05 10.80 -28.78
C LEU A 671 21.29 9.96 -28.45
N LEU A 672 21.71 9.91 -27.18
CA LEU A 672 22.80 9.03 -26.73
C LEU A 672 22.43 7.55 -26.90
N VAL A 673 21.19 7.17 -26.54
CA VAL A 673 20.69 5.80 -26.74
C VAL A 673 20.51 5.50 -28.23
N ASP A 674 20.03 6.46 -29.02
CA ASP A 674 19.95 6.31 -30.47
C ASP A 674 21.33 6.07 -31.08
N LEU A 675 22.34 6.82 -30.67
CA LEU A 675 23.74 6.62 -31.07
C LEU A 675 24.22 5.21 -30.70
N PHE A 676 23.95 4.76 -29.48
CA PHE A 676 24.29 3.40 -29.04
C PHE A 676 23.62 2.33 -29.90
N LYS A 677 22.32 2.47 -30.17
CA LYS A 677 21.57 1.54 -31.03
C LYS A 677 22.08 1.54 -32.47
N THR A 678 22.35 2.71 -33.07
CA THR A 678 22.93 2.78 -34.42
C THR A 678 24.27 2.04 -34.48
N ARG A 679 25.07 2.11 -33.42
CA ARG A 679 26.38 1.43 -33.33
C ARG A 679 26.27 -0.08 -33.18
N PHE A 680 25.29 -0.59 -32.44
CA PHE A 680 25.32 -1.97 -31.95
C PHE A 680 24.09 -2.83 -32.27
N GLN A 681 22.95 -2.27 -32.67
CA GLN A 681 21.76 -3.05 -32.99
C GLN A 681 21.99 -3.87 -34.28
N PRO A 682 21.92 -5.20 -34.27
CA PRO A 682 22.26 -6.04 -35.43
C PRO A 682 21.37 -5.77 -36.65
N ASP A 683 20.05 -5.76 -36.45
CA ASP A 683 19.07 -5.47 -37.49
C ASP A 683 18.60 -4.02 -37.42
N TYR A 684 19.55 -3.07 -37.50
CA TYR A 684 19.21 -1.65 -37.39
C TYR A 684 18.39 -1.19 -38.61
N PRO A 685 17.11 -0.81 -38.46
CA PRO A 685 16.21 -0.64 -39.60
C PRO A 685 16.61 0.46 -40.60
N LYS A 686 17.43 1.42 -40.16
CA LYS A 686 17.80 2.62 -40.93
C LYS A 686 19.12 2.47 -41.70
N ALA A 687 19.87 1.38 -41.53
CA ALA A 687 21.14 1.16 -42.22
C ALA A 687 21.44 -0.33 -42.44
N VAL A 688 21.64 -0.70 -43.71
CA VAL A 688 21.87 -2.09 -44.14
C VAL A 688 23.37 -2.40 -44.18
N THR A 689 24.22 -1.40 -44.39
CA THR A 689 25.68 -1.54 -44.44
C THR A 689 26.40 -0.81 -43.30
N LEU A 690 27.65 -1.21 -42.99
CA LEU A 690 28.48 -0.53 -41.99
C LEU A 690 28.75 0.94 -42.33
N ALA A 691 29.00 1.26 -43.62
CA ALA A 691 29.25 2.62 -44.06
C ALA A 691 28.02 3.55 -43.91
N GLU A 692 26.81 3.02 -44.08
CA GLU A 692 25.58 3.78 -43.79
C GLU A 692 25.41 4.03 -42.29
N ARG A 693 25.78 3.06 -41.44
CA ARG A 693 25.77 3.23 -39.99
C ARG A 693 26.73 4.32 -39.55
N GLU A 694 27.96 4.35 -40.07
CA GLU A 694 28.94 5.39 -39.77
C GLU A 694 28.39 6.79 -40.09
N LYS A 695 27.80 6.98 -41.29
CA LYS A 695 27.17 8.26 -41.66
C LYS A 695 26.03 8.68 -40.73
N LEU A 696 25.20 7.73 -40.28
CA LEU A 696 24.13 8.03 -39.32
C LEU A 696 24.68 8.38 -37.94
N GLN A 697 25.76 7.74 -37.50
CA GLN A 697 26.44 8.08 -36.25
C GLN A 697 27.02 9.49 -36.31
N ASP A 698 27.70 9.86 -37.40
CA ASP A 698 28.24 11.22 -37.60
C ASP A 698 27.13 12.27 -37.54
N LYS A 699 25.98 11.99 -38.17
CA LYS A 699 24.81 12.87 -38.11
C LYS A 699 24.27 13.01 -36.68
N LEU A 700 24.14 11.90 -35.95
CA LEU A 700 23.67 11.93 -34.55
C LEU A 700 24.64 12.68 -33.65
N LEU A 701 25.96 12.50 -33.82
CA LEU A 701 26.99 13.23 -33.10
C LEU A 701 26.89 14.73 -33.37
N GLN A 702 26.68 15.14 -34.62
CA GLN A 702 26.45 16.55 -34.96
C GLN A 702 25.19 17.09 -34.28
N THR A 703 24.06 16.36 -34.31
CA THR A 703 22.83 16.77 -33.63
C THR A 703 23.03 16.88 -32.11
N ILE A 704 23.78 15.96 -31.50
CA ILE A 704 24.11 16.06 -30.07
C ILE A 704 24.93 17.32 -29.78
N GLU A 705 25.94 17.66 -30.61
CA GLU A 705 26.71 18.90 -30.45
C GLU A 705 25.84 20.17 -30.59
N GLU A 706 24.88 20.18 -31.51
CA GLU A 706 23.92 21.29 -31.67
C GLU A 706 23.04 21.46 -30.43
N HIS A 707 22.61 20.36 -29.80
CA HIS A 707 21.89 20.40 -28.53
C HIS A 707 22.77 20.87 -27.37
N LEU A 708 24.02 20.40 -27.30
CA LEU A 708 24.99 20.78 -26.26
C LEU A 708 25.32 22.27 -26.29
N ALA A 709 25.31 22.91 -27.45
CA ALA A 709 25.49 24.36 -27.57
C ALA A 709 24.44 25.19 -26.78
N ASN A 710 23.29 24.59 -26.44
CA ASN A 710 22.22 25.21 -25.68
C ASN A 710 22.22 24.82 -24.18
N VAL A 711 23.21 24.04 -23.71
CA VAL A 711 23.32 23.65 -22.30
C VAL A 711 24.05 24.76 -21.52
N PRO A 712 23.39 25.44 -20.55
CA PRO A 712 23.98 26.59 -19.86
C PRO A 712 25.06 26.21 -18.83
N SER A 713 24.99 25.00 -18.27
CA SER A 713 25.93 24.51 -17.25
C SER A 713 27.11 23.80 -17.92
N LEU A 714 28.33 24.29 -17.68
CA LEU A 714 29.56 23.66 -18.18
C LEU A 714 29.77 22.26 -17.59
N ASP A 715 29.35 22.04 -16.35
CA ASP A 715 29.44 20.73 -15.70
C ASP A 715 28.49 19.73 -16.39
N ASP A 716 27.28 20.16 -16.74
CA ASP A 716 26.28 19.32 -17.39
C ASP A 716 26.72 18.97 -18.83
N ASP A 717 27.23 19.96 -19.58
CA ASP A 717 27.84 19.73 -20.90
C ASP A 717 29.00 18.73 -20.80
N ARG A 718 29.90 18.90 -19.83
CA ARG A 718 31.03 17.98 -19.62
C ARG A 718 30.57 16.57 -19.32
N ILE A 719 29.55 16.38 -18.48
CA ILE A 719 28.98 15.06 -18.17
C ILE A 719 28.47 14.40 -19.45
N ILE A 720 27.65 15.07 -20.25
CA ILE A 720 27.08 14.51 -21.47
C ILE A 720 28.19 14.17 -22.48
N ARG A 721 29.20 15.03 -22.64
CA ARG A 721 30.37 14.75 -23.51
C ARG A 721 31.14 13.50 -23.11
N HIS A 722 31.33 13.26 -21.80
CA HIS A 722 31.99 12.03 -21.33
C HIS A 722 31.13 10.79 -21.58
N MET A 723 29.79 10.89 -21.43
CA MET A 723 28.87 9.81 -21.78
C MET A 723 28.94 9.45 -23.26
N VAL A 724 28.95 10.46 -24.16
CA VAL A 724 29.19 10.27 -25.60
C VAL A 724 30.55 9.61 -25.86
N GLY A 725 31.59 10.05 -25.15
CA GLY A 725 32.93 9.47 -25.21
C GLY A 725 32.98 7.98 -24.87
N VAL A 726 32.26 7.54 -23.84
CA VAL A 726 32.19 6.10 -23.48
C VAL A 726 31.44 5.30 -24.53
N ILE A 727 30.29 5.79 -25.02
CA ILE A 727 29.49 5.11 -26.05
C ILE A 727 30.29 4.94 -27.35
N THR A 728 31.03 5.98 -27.75
CA THR A 728 31.89 5.95 -28.95
C THR A 728 33.14 5.09 -28.78
N ALA A 729 33.75 5.08 -27.58
CA ALA A 729 34.89 4.22 -27.26
C ALA A 729 34.50 2.73 -27.14
N THR A 730 33.23 2.42 -26.90
CA THR A 730 32.71 1.05 -26.85
C THR A 730 32.90 0.37 -28.21
N GLN A 731 33.37 -0.88 -28.18
CA GLN A 731 33.72 -1.69 -29.34
C GLN A 731 32.77 -2.88 -29.54
N ARG A 732 32.30 -3.48 -28.44
CA ARG A 732 31.35 -4.59 -28.42
C ARG A 732 30.44 -4.48 -27.20
N THR A 733 29.23 -5.00 -27.31
CA THR A 733 28.28 -5.13 -26.20
C THR A 733 27.37 -6.34 -26.42
N ASN A 734 26.96 -6.97 -25.32
CA ASN A 734 26.01 -8.09 -25.33
C ASN A 734 24.55 -7.62 -25.14
N PHE A 735 24.29 -6.32 -25.10
CA PHE A 735 22.94 -5.75 -24.85
C PHE A 735 21.83 -6.36 -25.71
N PHE A 736 22.11 -6.68 -26.98
CA PHE A 736 21.14 -7.25 -27.91
C PHE A 736 21.05 -8.79 -27.86
N ASN A 737 21.89 -9.43 -27.04
CA ASN A 737 21.99 -10.88 -26.87
C ASN A 737 22.10 -11.24 -25.38
N LEU A 738 21.29 -10.60 -24.55
CA LEU A 738 21.14 -10.94 -23.12
C LEU A 738 20.23 -12.18 -22.99
N GLU A 739 20.65 -13.29 -23.57
CA GLU A 739 20.04 -14.59 -23.31
C GLU A 739 20.81 -15.26 -22.16
N ASN A 740 20.14 -16.01 -21.29
CA ASN A 740 20.86 -16.79 -20.29
C ASN A 740 21.74 -17.83 -21.02
N LEU A 741 23.01 -17.95 -20.63
CA LEU A 741 23.75 -19.18 -20.91
C LEU A 741 23.01 -20.31 -20.18
N GLN A 742 22.90 -21.47 -20.82
CA GLN A 742 22.06 -22.61 -20.41
C GLN A 742 21.95 -22.80 -18.88
N ASP A 743 20.77 -23.20 -18.40
CA ASP A 743 20.41 -23.36 -16.98
C ASP A 743 20.24 -22.06 -16.16
N GLY A 744 19.73 -20.98 -16.79
CA GLY A 744 19.21 -19.83 -16.06
C GLY A 744 20.27 -18.96 -15.37
N LEU A 745 21.56 -19.13 -15.73
CA LEU A 745 22.63 -18.27 -15.24
C LEU A 745 22.47 -16.86 -15.82
N PRO A 746 22.31 -15.83 -14.96
CA PRO A 746 22.06 -14.47 -15.43
C PRO A 746 23.32 -13.89 -16.07
N ILE A 747 23.24 -13.55 -17.36
CA ILE A 747 24.26 -12.74 -18.03
C ILE A 747 24.06 -11.28 -17.65
N ALA A 748 25.14 -10.62 -17.23
CA ALA A 748 25.16 -9.19 -16.95
C ALA A 748 25.49 -8.39 -18.23
N LEU A 749 25.06 -7.12 -18.26
CA LEU A 749 25.39 -6.24 -19.37
C LEU A 749 26.90 -5.98 -19.38
N ALA A 750 27.54 -6.27 -20.51
CA ALA A 750 28.97 -6.09 -20.71
C ALA A 750 29.26 -5.15 -21.88
N MET A 751 30.27 -4.30 -21.71
CA MET A 751 30.79 -3.40 -22.72
C MET A 751 32.31 -3.54 -22.82
N LYS A 752 32.80 -3.90 -24.00
CA LYS A 752 34.23 -3.86 -24.31
C LYS A 752 34.58 -2.45 -24.77
N ILE A 753 35.37 -1.73 -23.99
CA ILE A 753 35.70 -0.33 -24.18
C ILE A 753 37.17 -0.22 -24.55
N ARG A 754 37.47 0.55 -25.60
CA ARG A 754 38.85 0.87 -25.98
C ARG A 754 39.31 2.07 -25.15
N SER A 755 40.05 1.81 -24.07
CA SER A 755 40.36 2.79 -23.03
C SER A 755 40.97 4.09 -23.54
N LYS A 756 41.87 4.01 -24.53
CA LYS A 756 42.54 5.20 -25.10
C LYS A 756 41.60 6.20 -25.76
N ASP A 757 40.40 5.77 -26.15
CA ASP A 757 39.39 6.61 -26.80
C ASP A 757 38.43 7.23 -25.76
N VAL A 758 38.51 6.83 -24.48
CA VAL A 758 37.71 7.40 -23.39
C VAL A 758 38.29 8.74 -22.95
N PRO A 759 37.52 9.84 -22.98
CA PRO A 759 38.00 11.15 -22.56
C PRO A 759 38.43 11.18 -21.09
N GLY A 760 39.59 11.79 -20.81
CA GLY A 760 40.03 12.10 -19.44
C GLY A 760 40.48 10.90 -18.59
N ILE A 761 40.69 9.72 -19.18
CA ILE A 761 41.13 8.54 -18.45
C ILE A 761 42.60 8.69 -17.96
N PRO A 762 42.90 8.42 -16.67
CA PRO A 762 44.25 8.59 -16.13
C PRO A 762 45.19 7.48 -16.62
N ALA A 763 46.48 7.82 -16.77
CA ALA A 763 47.53 6.87 -17.08
C ALA A 763 47.86 5.96 -15.86
N PRO A 764 48.29 4.71 -16.07
CA PRO A 764 48.46 4.02 -17.35
C PRO A 764 47.12 3.60 -17.97
N VAL A 765 47.01 3.73 -19.29
CA VAL A 765 45.79 3.43 -20.04
C VAL A 765 45.85 1.99 -20.59
N PRO A 766 44.92 1.09 -20.22
CA PRO A 766 44.87 -0.25 -20.78
C PRO A 766 44.63 -0.25 -22.30
N PHE A 767 44.90 -1.37 -22.96
CA PHE A 767 44.56 -1.54 -24.38
C PHE A 767 43.04 -1.57 -24.59
N ALA A 768 42.35 -2.34 -23.76
CA ALA A 768 40.91 -2.43 -23.71
C ALA A 768 40.45 -2.88 -22.31
N GLU A 769 39.20 -2.57 -21.98
CA GLU A 769 38.55 -2.93 -20.73
C GLU A 769 37.22 -3.56 -21.04
N ILE A 770 36.87 -4.65 -20.37
CA ILE A 770 35.51 -5.18 -20.41
C ILE A 770 34.88 -4.82 -19.09
N PHE A 771 33.92 -3.89 -19.11
CA PHE A 771 33.16 -3.50 -17.94
C PHE A 771 31.83 -4.28 -17.92
N VAL A 772 31.50 -4.87 -16.79
CA VAL A 772 30.35 -5.76 -16.59
C VAL A 772 29.51 -5.23 -15.45
N HIS A 773 28.19 -5.20 -15.62
CA HIS A 773 27.29 -4.69 -14.60
C HIS A 773 25.91 -5.33 -14.68
N SER A 774 25.41 -5.71 -13.50
CA SER A 774 24.03 -6.07 -13.21
C SER A 774 23.72 -5.73 -11.74
N THR A 775 22.52 -6.10 -11.29
CA THR A 775 22.15 -6.05 -9.87
C THR A 775 22.88 -7.10 -9.03
N LEU A 776 23.42 -8.18 -9.64
CA LEU A 776 24.16 -9.24 -8.97
C LEU A 776 25.66 -8.99 -8.89
N VAL A 777 26.25 -8.42 -9.95
CA VAL A 777 27.70 -8.25 -10.07
C VAL A 777 28.06 -6.95 -10.77
N GLU A 778 29.15 -6.33 -10.32
CA GLU A 778 29.84 -5.29 -11.07
C GLU A 778 31.33 -5.64 -11.14
N GLY A 779 31.95 -5.42 -12.29
CA GLY A 779 33.34 -5.82 -12.46
C GLY A 779 34.00 -5.26 -13.71
N VAL A 780 35.31 -5.39 -13.78
CA VAL A 780 36.11 -4.95 -14.91
C VAL A 780 37.21 -5.97 -15.21
N HIS A 781 37.51 -6.17 -16.49
CA HIS A 781 38.66 -6.93 -16.95
C HIS A 781 39.54 -6.05 -17.84
N LEU A 782 40.71 -5.66 -17.33
CA LEU A 782 41.69 -4.78 -17.98
C LEU A 782 42.70 -5.61 -18.76
N ARG A 783 42.95 -5.26 -20.03
CA ARG A 783 43.88 -5.98 -20.91
C ARG A 783 45.01 -5.08 -21.36
N GLY A 784 46.25 -5.60 -21.35
CA GLY A 784 47.42 -4.94 -21.93
C GLY A 784 47.53 -5.10 -23.45
N GLY A 785 46.77 -6.01 -24.06
CA GLY A 785 46.83 -6.31 -25.49
C GLY A 785 45.83 -7.37 -25.93
N LYS A 786 45.91 -7.82 -27.19
CA LYS A 786 45.03 -8.85 -27.75
C LYS A 786 45.25 -10.24 -27.14
N ILE A 787 46.50 -10.63 -26.94
CA ILE A 787 46.83 -11.88 -26.24
C ILE A 787 47.24 -11.49 -24.84
N ALA A 788 46.29 -11.47 -23.92
CA ALA A 788 46.50 -11.00 -22.56
C ALA A 788 45.92 -11.98 -21.53
N ARG A 789 46.57 -12.05 -20.37
CA ARG A 789 46.26 -13.02 -19.34
C ARG A 789 46.47 -12.47 -17.94
N GLY A 790 45.59 -12.84 -17.01
CA GLY A 790 45.89 -12.75 -15.59
C GLY A 790 44.70 -13.05 -14.68
N GLY A 791 44.96 -12.90 -13.39
CA GLY A 791 44.02 -13.31 -12.35
C GLY A 791 42.76 -12.44 -12.22
N LEU A 792 41.68 -13.03 -11.72
CA LEU A 792 40.43 -12.35 -11.38
C LEU A 792 40.27 -12.24 -9.86
N ARG A 793 40.17 -11.03 -9.34
CA ARG A 793 40.03 -10.75 -7.91
C ARG A 793 38.57 -10.57 -7.51
N TRP A 794 38.17 -11.20 -6.41
CA TRP A 794 36.99 -10.75 -5.66
C TRP A 794 37.41 -9.53 -4.83
N SER A 795 36.91 -8.35 -5.20
CA SER A 795 37.19 -7.08 -4.50
C SER A 795 36.08 -6.74 -3.51
N ASP A 796 36.46 -6.14 -2.39
CA ASP A 796 35.58 -5.50 -1.40
C ASP A 796 35.52 -3.96 -1.58
N ARG A 797 36.22 -3.42 -2.58
CA ARG A 797 36.36 -1.97 -2.83
C ARG A 797 35.30 -1.44 -3.81
N VAL A 798 34.07 -1.28 -3.34
CA VAL A 798 32.93 -0.84 -4.17
C VAL A 798 33.20 0.46 -4.95
N GLU A 799 33.78 1.46 -4.29
CA GLU A 799 33.95 2.80 -4.88
C GLU A 799 35.09 2.90 -5.90
N ASP A 800 36.11 2.03 -5.84
CA ASP A 800 37.32 2.18 -6.65
C ASP A 800 38.05 0.87 -7.02
N PHE A 801 37.32 -0.25 -7.12
CA PHE A 801 37.88 -1.54 -7.51
C PHE A 801 38.64 -1.49 -8.85
N ARG A 802 38.24 -0.63 -9.81
CA ARG A 802 39.01 -0.49 -11.06
C ARG A 802 40.42 0.01 -10.80
N THR A 803 40.62 0.94 -9.86
CA THR A 803 41.95 1.44 -9.47
C THR A 803 42.78 0.33 -8.85
N GLU A 804 42.17 -0.50 -8.00
CA GLU A 804 42.81 -1.70 -7.44
C GLU A 804 43.26 -2.65 -8.56
N VAL A 805 42.34 -3.01 -9.45
CA VAL A 805 42.58 -3.95 -10.56
C VAL A 805 43.64 -3.38 -11.52
N LEU A 806 43.66 -2.06 -11.76
CA LEU A 806 44.66 -1.39 -12.59
C LEU A 806 46.07 -1.49 -11.98
N GLY A 807 46.19 -1.30 -10.66
CA GLY A 807 47.46 -1.50 -9.96
C GLY A 807 47.98 -2.94 -10.10
N LEU A 808 47.09 -3.92 -10.00
CA LEU A 808 47.41 -5.34 -10.19
C LEU A 808 47.74 -5.68 -11.66
N ALA A 809 47.03 -5.11 -12.63
CA ALA A 809 47.31 -5.29 -14.05
C ALA A 809 48.70 -4.75 -14.43
N LYS A 810 49.12 -3.63 -13.82
CA LYS A 810 50.48 -3.09 -13.98
C LYS A 810 51.54 -4.08 -13.49
N ALA A 811 51.34 -4.64 -12.29
CA ALA A 811 52.24 -5.65 -11.76
C ALA A 811 52.26 -6.91 -12.65
N GLN A 812 51.09 -7.35 -13.13
CA GLN A 812 50.98 -8.50 -14.03
C GLN A 812 51.71 -8.28 -15.35
N ASN A 813 51.65 -7.07 -15.93
CA ASN A 813 52.39 -6.73 -17.15
C ASN A 813 53.91 -6.91 -16.97
N VAL A 814 54.45 -6.52 -15.82
CA VAL A 814 55.88 -6.71 -15.52
C VAL A 814 56.20 -8.18 -15.32
N LYS A 815 55.36 -8.92 -14.59
CA LYS A 815 55.53 -10.37 -14.38
C LYS A 815 55.46 -11.17 -15.68
N ASN A 816 54.61 -10.74 -16.61
CA ASN A 816 54.43 -11.42 -17.88
C ASN A 816 55.56 -11.15 -18.89
N ALA A 817 56.53 -10.30 -18.58
CA ALA A 817 57.66 -10.02 -19.47
C ALA A 817 58.50 -11.27 -19.82
N VAL A 818 58.37 -12.35 -19.05
CA VAL A 818 59.04 -13.65 -19.28
C VAL A 818 58.20 -14.68 -20.04
N ILE A 819 56.98 -14.34 -20.46
CA ILE A 819 56.07 -15.21 -21.25
C ILE A 819 55.51 -14.46 -22.47
N VAL A 820 54.77 -15.15 -23.35
CA VAL A 820 54.21 -14.57 -24.58
C VAL A 820 53.01 -13.62 -24.31
N PRO A 821 52.00 -13.99 -23.50
CA PRO A 821 50.84 -13.13 -23.27
C PRO A 821 51.21 -11.89 -22.44
N VAL A 822 50.74 -10.71 -22.83
CA VAL A 822 50.86 -9.52 -21.98
C VAL A 822 49.92 -9.60 -20.78
N GLY A 823 50.11 -8.73 -19.79
CA GLY A 823 49.31 -8.75 -18.56
C GLY A 823 47.86 -8.35 -18.80
N ALA A 824 46.96 -9.09 -18.17
CA ALA A 824 45.58 -8.68 -17.91
C ALA A 824 45.27 -8.83 -16.43
N LYS A 825 44.21 -8.17 -15.96
CA LYS A 825 43.66 -8.41 -14.63
C LYS A 825 42.20 -8.11 -14.63
N GLY A 826 41.42 -8.92 -13.94
CA GLY A 826 40.04 -8.57 -13.66
C GLY A 826 39.76 -8.46 -12.18
N GLY A 827 38.66 -7.80 -11.86
CA GLY A 827 38.08 -7.82 -10.54
C GLY A 827 36.58 -7.60 -10.60
N PHE A 828 35.88 -8.22 -9.66
CA PHE A 828 34.43 -8.13 -9.55
C PHE A 828 34.01 -7.98 -8.10
N ILE A 829 32.81 -7.44 -7.91
CA ILE A 829 32.14 -7.24 -6.64
C ILE A 829 30.76 -7.89 -6.72
N PRO A 830 30.45 -8.86 -5.84
CA PRO A 830 29.09 -9.31 -5.64
C PRO A 830 28.28 -8.20 -4.98
N ARG A 831 27.14 -7.83 -5.58
CA ARG A 831 26.29 -6.71 -5.13
C ARG A 831 25.14 -7.14 -4.22
N GLN A 832 24.80 -8.43 -4.20
CA GLN A 832 23.72 -9.02 -3.40
C GLN A 832 24.25 -10.10 -2.46
N LEU A 833 25.15 -9.72 -1.55
CA LEU A 833 25.57 -10.63 -0.48
C LEU A 833 24.52 -10.66 0.64
N PRO A 834 24.18 -11.84 1.19
CA PRO A 834 23.19 -11.95 2.26
C PRO A 834 23.70 -11.29 3.54
N ALA A 835 22.99 -10.25 4.01
CA ALA A 835 23.32 -9.57 5.26
C ALA A 835 23.10 -10.50 6.46
N GLY A 836 24.16 -10.79 7.22
CA GLY A 836 24.11 -11.73 8.34
C GLY A 836 24.05 -13.21 7.95
N GLY A 837 24.23 -13.53 6.65
CA GLY A 837 24.28 -14.91 6.17
C GLY A 837 25.48 -15.68 6.71
N SER A 838 25.36 -17.00 6.71
CA SER A 838 26.47 -17.93 6.99
C SER A 838 27.59 -17.78 5.97
N ARG A 839 28.79 -18.25 6.33
CA ARG A 839 29.95 -18.24 5.42
C ARG A 839 29.67 -18.96 4.10
N ASP A 840 28.87 -20.01 4.12
CA ASP A 840 28.52 -20.80 2.94
C ASP A 840 27.54 -20.05 2.03
N GLU A 841 26.54 -19.37 2.59
CA GLU A 841 25.60 -18.52 1.82
C GLU A 841 26.32 -17.34 1.14
N VAL A 842 27.25 -16.69 1.84
CA VAL A 842 28.09 -15.62 1.27
C VAL A 842 28.96 -16.17 0.13
N TYR A 843 29.55 -17.35 0.32
CA TYR A 843 30.37 -17.99 -0.70
C TYR A 843 29.57 -18.38 -1.95
N GLN A 844 28.35 -18.90 -1.77
CA GLN A 844 27.43 -19.22 -2.87
C GLN A 844 27.01 -17.98 -3.64
N ALA A 845 26.62 -16.89 -2.96
CA ALA A 845 26.27 -15.62 -3.60
C ALA A 845 27.46 -15.03 -4.39
N GLY A 846 28.67 -15.11 -3.83
CA GLY A 846 29.89 -14.72 -4.53
C GLY A 846 30.22 -15.59 -5.74
N THR A 847 29.93 -16.90 -5.66
CA THR A 847 30.09 -17.84 -6.77
C THR A 847 29.12 -17.50 -7.91
N LEU A 848 27.86 -17.19 -7.59
CA LEU A 848 26.86 -16.76 -8.58
C LEU A 848 27.27 -15.46 -9.28
N ALA A 849 27.75 -14.48 -8.52
CA ALA A 849 28.28 -13.23 -9.09
C ALA A 849 29.49 -13.49 -10.01
N TYR A 850 30.40 -14.40 -9.62
CA TYR A 850 31.54 -14.80 -10.45
C TYR A 850 31.10 -15.50 -11.74
N GLN A 851 30.13 -16.42 -11.66
CA GLN A 851 29.55 -17.08 -12.84
C GLN A 851 28.97 -16.05 -13.80
N SER A 852 28.17 -15.11 -13.30
CA SER A 852 27.61 -14.02 -14.10
C SER A 852 28.72 -13.17 -14.76
N PHE A 853 29.78 -12.85 -14.03
CA PHE A 853 30.92 -12.11 -14.55
C PHE A 853 31.64 -12.85 -15.70
N ILE A 854 32.03 -14.11 -15.49
CA ILE A 854 32.72 -14.93 -16.51
C ILE A 854 31.85 -15.11 -17.76
N SER A 855 30.59 -15.49 -17.56
CA SER A 855 29.59 -15.64 -18.62
C SER A 855 29.47 -14.36 -19.46
N SER A 856 29.51 -13.20 -18.81
CA SER A 856 29.44 -11.90 -19.49
C SER A 856 30.72 -11.59 -20.28
N LEU A 857 31.90 -11.94 -19.78
CA LEU A 857 33.16 -11.79 -20.53
C LEU A 857 33.16 -12.67 -21.79
N LEU A 858 32.73 -13.94 -21.65
CA LEU A 858 32.64 -14.88 -22.77
C LEU A 858 31.62 -14.44 -23.82
N SER A 859 30.50 -13.82 -23.40
CA SER A 859 29.48 -13.34 -24.33
C SER A 859 29.98 -12.30 -25.35
N LEU A 860 31.07 -11.59 -25.07
CA LEU A 860 31.70 -10.62 -25.98
C LEU A 860 32.88 -11.19 -26.79
N THR A 861 33.35 -12.38 -26.45
CA THR A 861 34.60 -12.97 -26.94
C THR A 861 34.33 -13.82 -28.18
N ASP A 862 35.15 -13.69 -29.22
CA ASP A 862 35.00 -14.57 -30.39
C ASP A 862 35.38 -16.01 -30.02
N ASN A 863 34.76 -17.01 -30.62
CA ASN A 863 35.15 -18.41 -30.47
C ASN A 863 36.03 -18.86 -31.65
N THR A 864 36.67 -20.04 -31.54
CA THR A 864 37.37 -20.67 -32.67
C THR A 864 36.88 -22.10 -32.90
N GLN A 865 36.65 -22.46 -34.16
CA GLN A 865 36.29 -23.84 -34.53
C GLN A 865 36.98 -24.21 -35.84
N GLY A 866 37.80 -25.25 -35.82
CA GLY A 866 38.57 -25.69 -37.00
C GLY A 866 39.48 -24.60 -37.58
N GLY A 867 40.05 -23.74 -36.72
CA GLY A 867 40.91 -22.62 -37.12
C GLY A 867 40.18 -21.40 -37.70
N LYS A 868 38.84 -21.41 -37.74
CA LYS A 868 38.03 -20.25 -38.14
C LYS A 868 37.52 -19.49 -36.92
N ILE A 869 37.52 -18.16 -37.02
CA ILE A 869 36.92 -17.28 -36.01
C ILE A 869 35.39 -17.33 -36.15
N ILE A 870 34.71 -17.57 -35.03
CA ILE A 870 33.25 -17.54 -34.93
C ILE A 870 32.88 -16.39 -33.98
N PRO A 871 32.35 -15.26 -34.49
CA PRO A 871 31.89 -14.20 -33.62
C PRO A 871 30.63 -14.61 -32.84
N PRO A 872 30.34 -13.97 -31.69
CA PRO A 872 29.06 -14.14 -31.03
C PRO A 872 27.89 -13.86 -31.99
N PRO A 873 26.77 -14.61 -31.89
CA PRO A 873 25.62 -14.41 -32.76
C PRO A 873 25.06 -13.00 -32.56
N ASN A 874 24.50 -12.40 -33.63
CA ASN A 874 23.82 -11.11 -33.56
C ASN A 874 24.64 -10.01 -32.85
N MET A 875 25.95 -9.95 -33.05
CA MET A 875 26.81 -8.93 -32.44
C MET A 875 27.50 -8.08 -33.50
N VAL A 876 27.31 -6.76 -33.41
CA VAL A 876 28.05 -5.80 -34.24
C VAL A 876 29.40 -5.52 -33.59
N ARG A 877 30.49 -5.90 -34.26
CA ARG A 877 31.88 -5.71 -33.80
C ARG A 877 32.48 -4.46 -34.44
N GLN A 878 32.90 -3.49 -33.63
CA GLN A 878 33.61 -2.27 -34.10
C GLN A 878 35.13 -2.46 -34.13
N ASP A 879 35.61 -3.60 -33.63
CA ASP A 879 37.00 -4.03 -33.65
C ASP A 879 37.18 -5.31 -34.49
N GLY A 880 38.43 -5.77 -34.63
CA GLY A 880 38.74 -7.02 -35.33
C GLY A 880 38.58 -8.26 -34.44
N ASP A 881 39.08 -9.40 -34.94
CA ASP A 881 38.99 -10.67 -34.25
C ASP A 881 39.70 -10.65 -32.87
N ASP A 882 39.04 -11.25 -31.90
CA ASP A 882 39.43 -11.30 -30.49
C ASP A 882 39.00 -12.62 -29.81
N PRO A 883 39.61 -13.76 -30.19
CA PRO A 883 39.20 -15.06 -29.69
C PRO A 883 39.88 -15.51 -28.38
N TYR A 884 40.87 -14.76 -27.91
CA TYR A 884 41.74 -15.19 -26.81
C TYR A 884 41.36 -14.48 -25.51
N LEU A 885 40.82 -15.24 -24.56
CA LEU A 885 40.53 -14.80 -23.20
C LEU A 885 40.95 -15.90 -22.23
N VAL A 886 42.04 -15.67 -21.49
CA VAL A 886 42.52 -16.59 -20.44
C VAL A 886 42.50 -15.88 -19.10
N VAL A 887 41.89 -16.53 -18.12
CA VAL A 887 41.77 -16.04 -16.75
C VAL A 887 42.57 -16.92 -15.78
N ALA A 888 42.80 -16.43 -14.57
CA ALA A 888 43.45 -17.20 -13.51
C ALA A 888 42.83 -16.86 -12.15
N ALA A 889 43.11 -17.67 -11.14
CA ALA A 889 42.73 -17.34 -9.78
C ALA A 889 43.56 -16.19 -9.20
N ASP A 890 42.96 -15.43 -8.28
CA ASP A 890 43.58 -14.43 -7.40
C ASP A 890 42.96 -14.55 -5.99
N LYS A 891 43.21 -13.55 -5.14
CA LYS A 891 42.58 -13.40 -3.83
C LYS A 891 41.06 -13.49 -3.97
N GLY A 892 40.48 -14.37 -3.15
CA GLY A 892 39.04 -14.62 -3.09
C GLY A 892 38.50 -15.56 -4.18
N THR A 893 39.32 -16.02 -5.12
CA THR A 893 38.89 -16.87 -6.25
C THR A 893 39.73 -18.14 -6.43
N ALA A 894 40.53 -18.53 -5.42
CA ALA A 894 41.43 -19.70 -5.48
C ALA A 894 40.72 -21.02 -5.90
N ALA A 895 39.47 -21.22 -5.47
CA ALA A 895 38.66 -22.40 -5.82
C ALA A 895 37.79 -22.21 -7.07
N PHE A 896 37.85 -21.05 -7.74
CA PHE A 896 36.95 -20.69 -8.85
C PHE A 896 37.49 -21.05 -10.24
N SER A 897 38.73 -21.54 -10.36
CA SER A 897 39.27 -21.99 -11.66
C SER A 897 38.42 -23.12 -12.25
N ASP A 898 37.96 -24.08 -11.44
CA ASP A 898 37.08 -25.16 -11.91
C ASP A 898 35.72 -24.60 -12.38
N VAL A 899 35.18 -23.60 -11.69
CA VAL A 899 33.92 -22.92 -12.07
C VAL A 899 34.07 -22.22 -13.42
N ALA A 900 35.16 -21.47 -13.62
CA ALA A 900 35.42 -20.78 -14.89
C ALA A 900 35.62 -21.76 -16.06
N ASN A 901 36.34 -22.85 -15.83
CA ASN A 901 36.53 -23.90 -16.84
C ASN A 901 35.22 -24.61 -17.18
N ALA A 902 34.36 -24.89 -16.20
CA ALA A 902 33.04 -25.47 -16.45
C ALA A 902 32.19 -24.56 -17.36
N ILE A 903 32.13 -23.26 -17.09
CA ILE A 903 31.41 -22.29 -17.93
C ILE A 903 31.96 -22.27 -19.36
N SER A 904 33.29 -22.27 -19.52
CA SER A 904 33.96 -22.33 -20.83
C SER A 904 33.59 -23.61 -21.60
N SER A 905 33.67 -24.78 -20.95
CA SER A 905 33.28 -26.07 -21.53
C SER A 905 31.81 -26.11 -21.94
N GLU A 906 30.91 -25.67 -21.07
CA GLU A 906 29.45 -25.66 -21.30
C GLU A 906 29.07 -24.70 -22.43
N ALA A 907 29.74 -23.54 -22.53
CA ALA A 907 29.57 -22.59 -23.63
C ALA A 907 30.17 -23.09 -24.96
N GLY A 908 30.85 -24.25 -24.98
CA GLY A 908 31.55 -24.76 -26.15
C GLY A 908 32.70 -23.85 -26.59
N PHE A 909 33.29 -23.09 -25.68
CA PHE A 909 34.41 -22.20 -25.96
C PHE A 909 35.68 -23.01 -26.23
N TRP A 910 36.45 -22.62 -27.25
CA TRP A 910 37.56 -23.43 -27.78
C TRP A 910 38.69 -23.70 -26.78
N LEU A 911 38.86 -22.83 -25.78
CA LEU A 911 39.85 -23.03 -24.72
C LEU A 911 39.42 -24.09 -23.70
N ASP A 912 38.13 -24.41 -23.59
CA ASP A 912 37.63 -25.49 -22.73
C ASP A 912 38.20 -25.34 -21.29
N ASP A 913 38.90 -26.34 -20.75
CA ASP A 913 39.52 -26.28 -19.41
C ASP A 913 40.93 -25.63 -19.37
N ALA A 914 41.38 -25.07 -20.50
CA ALA A 914 42.53 -24.17 -20.62
C ALA A 914 42.13 -22.68 -20.43
N PHE A 915 40.83 -22.38 -20.34
CA PHE A 915 40.31 -21.03 -20.13
C PHE A 915 40.80 -20.41 -18.83
N ALA A 916 40.77 -21.19 -17.74
CA ALA A 916 41.29 -20.83 -16.44
C ALA A 916 42.43 -21.78 -16.04
N SER A 917 43.58 -21.21 -15.70
CA SER A 917 44.71 -21.98 -15.19
C SER A 917 44.54 -22.36 -13.71
N GLY A 918 45.09 -23.50 -13.30
CA GLY A 918 44.92 -24.08 -11.96
C GLY A 918 43.68 -24.99 -11.86
N GLY A 919 43.11 -25.11 -10.66
CA GLY A 919 41.96 -25.99 -10.40
C GLY A 919 42.34 -27.46 -10.26
N SER A 920 41.33 -28.34 -10.26
CA SER A 920 41.47 -29.78 -10.01
C SER A 920 42.36 -30.54 -11.02
N ALA A 921 42.48 -30.01 -12.25
CA ALA A 921 43.30 -30.59 -13.32
C ALA A 921 44.55 -29.75 -13.67
N GLY A 922 44.83 -28.66 -12.94
CA GLY A 922 45.97 -27.77 -13.16
C GLY A 922 47.13 -27.96 -12.17
N TYR A 923 48.13 -27.09 -12.23
CA TYR A 923 49.29 -27.16 -11.34
C TYR A 923 49.00 -26.52 -9.96
N ASP A 924 49.26 -27.28 -8.88
CA ASP A 924 49.06 -26.82 -7.50
C ASP A 924 50.33 -26.11 -6.97
N HIS A 925 50.22 -24.79 -6.79
CA HIS A 925 51.33 -23.93 -6.39
C HIS A 925 51.92 -24.27 -5.01
N LYS A 926 51.09 -24.75 -4.06
CA LYS A 926 51.56 -25.09 -2.70
C LYS A 926 52.20 -26.47 -2.68
N LYS A 927 51.54 -27.48 -3.27
CA LYS A 927 52.02 -28.86 -3.33
C LYS A 927 53.31 -28.98 -4.13
N MET A 928 53.44 -28.21 -5.22
CA MET A 928 54.64 -28.20 -6.07
C MET A 928 55.71 -27.21 -5.58
N GLY A 929 55.35 -26.26 -4.71
CA GLY A 929 56.27 -25.23 -4.20
C GLY A 929 56.80 -24.30 -5.29
N ILE A 930 56.02 -24.07 -6.36
CA ILE A 930 56.45 -23.39 -7.59
C ILE A 930 57.07 -22.02 -7.30
N THR A 931 56.37 -21.20 -6.52
CA THR A 931 56.79 -19.82 -6.22
C THR A 931 58.07 -19.79 -5.39
N ALA A 932 58.13 -20.61 -4.33
CA ALA A 932 59.30 -20.68 -3.46
C ALA A 932 60.53 -21.20 -4.23
N ARG A 933 60.36 -22.24 -5.04
CA ARG A 933 61.43 -22.79 -5.89
C ARG A 933 61.97 -21.76 -6.87
N GLY A 934 61.08 -21.03 -7.55
CA GLY A 934 61.46 -19.94 -8.45
C GLY A 934 62.31 -18.88 -7.75
N GLY A 935 61.84 -18.36 -6.61
CA GLY A 935 62.58 -17.35 -5.84
C GLY A 935 63.90 -17.90 -5.30
N TRP A 936 63.94 -19.19 -4.99
CA TRP A 936 65.15 -19.85 -4.50
C TRP A 936 66.22 -20.02 -5.58
N GLU A 937 65.85 -20.15 -6.86
CA GLU A 937 66.82 -20.11 -7.96
C GLU A 937 67.55 -18.77 -8.00
N ALA A 938 66.83 -17.65 -7.81
CA ALA A 938 67.43 -16.33 -7.68
C ALA A 938 68.33 -16.22 -6.43
N VAL A 939 67.90 -16.75 -5.28
CA VAL A 939 68.73 -16.80 -4.07
C VAL A 939 70.02 -17.59 -4.30
N LYS A 940 69.93 -18.80 -4.90
CA LYS A 940 71.12 -19.59 -5.27
C LYS A 940 72.05 -18.80 -6.18
N ARG A 941 71.51 -18.07 -7.15
CA ARG A 941 72.29 -17.20 -8.05
C ARG A 941 73.00 -16.09 -7.27
N HIS A 942 72.30 -15.39 -6.39
CA HIS A 942 72.87 -14.32 -5.56
C HIS A 942 74.03 -14.81 -4.68
N PHE A 943 73.92 -15.98 -4.06
CA PHE A 943 75.01 -16.56 -3.26
C PHE A 943 76.15 -17.11 -4.10
N ARG A 944 75.87 -17.64 -5.29
CA ARG A 944 76.91 -18.05 -6.26
C ARG A 944 77.75 -16.85 -6.73
N GLU A 945 77.14 -15.67 -6.86
CA GLU A 945 77.87 -14.41 -7.14
C GLU A 945 78.70 -13.89 -5.95
N LEU A 946 78.56 -14.52 -4.78
CA LEU A 946 79.37 -14.31 -3.59
C LEU A 946 80.30 -15.51 -3.30
N ASP A 947 80.51 -16.38 -4.29
CA ASP A 947 81.32 -17.60 -4.20
C ASP A 947 80.91 -18.55 -3.06
N ARG A 948 79.61 -18.59 -2.71
CA ARG A 948 79.05 -19.47 -1.68
C ARG A 948 77.95 -20.37 -2.26
N ASP A 949 78.04 -21.68 -1.99
CA ASP A 949 76.98 -22.63 -2.29
C ASP A 949 76.16 -22.95 -1.03
N ILE A 950 74.98 -22.34 -0.94
CA ILE A 950 74.04 -22.50 0.18
C ILE A 950 73.31 -23.85 0.18
N GLN A 951 73.53 -24.71 -0.82
CA GLN A 951 73.00 -26.08 -0.83
C GLN A 951 73.90 -27.05 -0.06
N THR A 952 75.20 -26.73 0.04
CA THR A 952 76.22 -27.59 0.66
C THR A 952 76.88 -26.96 1.89
N THR A 953 76.77 -25.64 2.07
CA THR A 953 77.39 -24.90 3.18
C THR A 953 76.34 -24.25 4.09
N PRO A 954 76.45 -24.37 5.43
CA PRO A 954 75.58 -23.66 6.38
C PRO A 954 75.56 -22.14 6.18
N PHE A 955 74.37 -21.54 6.30
CA PHE A 955 74.16 -20.10 6.22
C PHE A 955 73.02 -19.67 7.15
N THR A 956 73.05 -18.41 7.59
CA THR A 956 72.04 -17.85 8.49
C THR A 956 70.90 -17.18 7.73
N ALA A 957 69.67 -17.41 8.16
CA ALA A 957 68.49 -16.81 7.56
C ALA A 957 67.59 -16.17 8.61
N VAL A 958 66.99 -15.04 8.25
CA VAL A 958 65.83 -14.47 8.92
C VAL A 958 64.72 -14.30 7.89
N GLY A 959 63.47 -14.16 8.33
CA GLY A 959 62.40 -13.91 7.36
C GLY A 959 61.05 -13.56 7.91
N VAL A 960 60.12 -13.35 6.99
CA VAL A 960 58.73 -13.02 7.30
C VAL A 960 57.84 -14.12 6.76
N GLY A 961 57.10 -14.79 7.63
CA GLY A 961 56.23 -15.92 7.32
C GLY A 961 56.28 -17.00 8.40
N ASP A 962 55.59 -18.12 8.12
CA ASP A 962 55.55 -19.30 8.98
C ASP A 962 55.64 -20.60 8.16
N MET A 963 55.94 -21.72 8.82
CA MET A 963 56.11 -23.02 8.17
C MET A 963 54.83 -23.60 7.54
N SER A 964 53.63 -23.13 7.89
CA SER A 964 52.38 -23.53 7.21
C SER A 964 52.17 -22.79 5.88
N GLY A 965 52.90 -21.68 5.67
CA GLY A 965 52.86 -20.85 4.48
C GLY A 965 53.43 -21.55 3.25
N ASP A 966 52.82 -21.28 2.08
CA ASP A 966 53.22 -21.85 0.80
C ASP A 966 54.61 -21.39 0.35
N VAL A 967 54.92 -20.09 0.48
CA VAL A 967 56.21 -19.52 0.08
C VAL A 967 57.26 -19.69 1.17
N PHE A 968 56.94 -19.30 2.40
CA PHE A 968 57.89 -19.37 3.51
C PHE A 968 58.28 -20.81 3.85
N GLY A 969 57.28 -21.68 4.05
CA GLY A 969 57.49 -23.06 4.44
C GLY A 969 58.27 -23.86 3.40
N ASN A 970 57.87 -23.78 2.12
CA ASN A 970 58.65 -24.41 1.04
C ASN A 970 60.06 -23.80 0.96
N GLY A 971 60.19 -22.47 0.98
CA GLY A 971 61.49 -21.79 0.86
C GLY A 971 62.50 -22.22 1.93
N MET A 972 62.05 -22.30 3.18
CA MET A 972 62.89 -22.74 4.30
C MET A 972 63.23 -24.24 4.28
N LEU A 973 62.64 -25.02 3.37
CA LEU A 973 62.94 -26.45 3.15
C LEU A 973 63.75 -26.71 1.87
N LEU A 974 64.07 -25.69 1.07
CA LEU A 974 64.86 -25.82 -0.17
C LEU A 974 66.38 -25.89 0.08
N SER A 975 66.83 -25.77 1.32
CA SER A 975 68.20 -26.14 1.71
C SER A 975 68.22 -26.72 3.12
N GLU A 976 68.76 -27.92 3.25
CA GLU A 976 69.05 -28.55 4.54
C GLU A 976 70.07 -27.74 5.36
N GLN A 977 70.85 -26.87 4.72
CA GLN A 977 71.92 -26.08 5.35
C GLN A 977 71.43 -24.77 6.01
N THR A 978 70.13 -24.52 6.02
CA THR A 978 69.53 -23.27 6.52
C THR A 978 69.54 -23.21 8.05
N LYS A 979 70.25 -22.25 8.64
CA LYS A 979 70.14 -21.85 10.05
C LYS A 979 69.11 -20.71 10.19
N LEU A 980 67.85 -21.03 10.45
CA LEU A 980 66.79 -20.03 10.62
C LEU A 980 66.86 -19.40 12.02
N LEU A 981 67.44 -18.21 12.12
CA LEU A 981 67.66 -17.50 13.39
C LEU A 981 66.37 -16.89 13.93
N ALA A 982 65.55 -16.32 13.06
CA ALA A 982 64.29 -15.70 13.46
C ALA A 982 63.30 -15.58 12.30
N ALA A 983 62.01 -15.66 12.63
CA ALA A 983 60.92 -15.39 11.69
C ALA A 983 59.69 -14.85 12.41
N PHE A 984 58.80 -14.17 11.70
CA PHE A 984 57.51 -13.77 12.26
C PHE A 984 56.40 -13.82 11.21
N ASP A 985 55.18 -14.14 11.64
CA ASP A 985 53.96 -14.07 10.82
C ASP A 985 52.96 -13.09 11.45
N HIS A 986 51.68 -13.15 11.07
CA HIS A 986 50.63 -12.31 11.64
C HIS A 986 50.27 -12.65 13.11
N ARG A 987 50.76 -13.77 13.65
CA ARG A 987 50.40 -14.32 14.98
C ARG A 987 51.58 -14.31 15.95
N ASP A 988 52.73 -14.79 15.48
CA ASP A 988 53.84 -15.25 16.30
C ASP A 988 55.19 -14.69 15.81
N ILE A 989 56.15 -14.66 16.73
CA ILE A 989 57.56 -14.35 16.51
C ILE A 989 58.38 -15.55 16.99
N PHE A 990 59.06 -16.23 16.08
CA PHE A 990 59.97 -17.36 16.32
C PHE A 990 61.42 -16.85 16.35
N ILE A 991 62.19 -17.25 17.38
CA ILE A 991 63.62 -16.97 17.47
C ILE A 991 64.36 -18.19 18.01
N ASP A 992 65.37 -18.63 17.26
CA ASP A 992 66.31 -19.69 17.64
C ASP A 992 67.75 -19.16 17.51
N PRO A 993 68.43 -18.80 18.62
CA PRO A 993 69.71 -18.10 18.56
C PRO A 993 70.88 -18.86 17.91
N ASP A 994 70.93 -20.19 18.05
CA ASP A 994 71.94 -21.06 17.44
C ASP A 994 71.32 -22.41 17.02
N PRO A 995 70.56 -22.44 15.92
CA PRO A 995 69.85 -23.64 15.50
C PRO A 995 70.82 -24.70 15.00
N ASP A 996 70.63 -25.95 15.46
CA ASP A 996 71.28 -27.12 14.85
C ASP A 996 70.67 -27.41 13.47
N VAL A 997 71.52 -27.56 12.46
CA VAL A 997 71.12 -27.62 11.05
C VAL A 997 70.19 -28.80 10.78
N ALA A 998 70.59 -30.01 11.18
CA ALA A 998 69.84 -31.23 10.90
C ALA A 998 68.54 -31.31 11.72
N THR A 999 68.62 -31.02 13.02
CA THR A 999 67.48 -31.11 13.95
C THR A 999 66.42 -30.07 13.62
N SER A 1000 66.83 -28.82 13.40
CA SER A 1000 65.90 -27.73 13.09
C SER A 1000 65.28 -27.87 11.69
N PHE A 1001 65.97 -28.50 10.73
CA PHE A 1001 65.40 -28.82 9.42
C PHE A 1001 64.31 -29.89 9.53
N ALA A 1002 64.59 -30.99 10.24
CA ALA A 1002 63.62 -32.07 10.45
C ALA A 1002 62.35 -31.56 11.15
N GLU A 1003 62.50 -30.67 12.14
CA GLU A 1003 61.38 -30.07 12.84
C GLU A 1003 60.58 -29.09 11.96
N ARG A 1004 61.25 -28.23 11.19
CA ARG A 1004 60.59 -27.38 10.19
C ARG A 1004 59.79 -28.20 9.18
N ARG A 1005 60.34 -29.33 8.71
CA ARG A 1005 59.65 -30.24 7.79
C ARG A 1005 58.41 -30.85 8.43
N ARG A 1006 58.51 -31.33 9.67
CA ARG A 1006 57.36 -31.84 10.43
C ARG A 1006 56.25 -30.79 10.53
N LEU A 1007 56.61 -29.53 10.85
CA LEU A 1007 55.65 -28.43 10.93
C LEU A 1007 54.96 -28.10 9.61
N PHE A 1008 55.70 -28.16 8.50
CA PHE A 1008 55.15 -27.95 7.16
C PHE A 1008 54.15 -29.04 6.74
N GLU A 1009 54.41 -30.29 7.12
CA GLU A 1009 53.57 -31.46 6.77
C GLU A 1009 52.29 -31.57 7.61
N LEU A 1010 52.14 -30.78 8.68
CA LEU A 1010 50.91 -30.74 9.48
C LEU A 1010 49.75 -30.08 8.71
N PRO A 1011 48.51 -30.61 8.79
CA PRO A 1011 47.35 -30.02 8.12
C PRO A 1011 47.06 -28.57 8.49
N ARG A 1012 47.35 -28.19 9.75
CA ARG A 1012 47.31 -26.82 10.27
C ARG A 1012 48.45 -26.70 11.27
N SER A 1013 49.30 -25.68 11.11
CA SER A 1013 50.41 -25.40 12.03
C SER A 1013 50.63 -23.89 12.17
N SER A 1014 51.42 -23.55 13.17
CA SER A 1014 51.90 -22.23 13.54
C SER A 1014 53.30 -22.36 14.14
N TRP A 1015 53.96 -21.24 14.41
CA TRP A 1015 55.22 -21.29 15.15
C TRP A 1015 55.03 -21.86 16.57
N GLN A 1016 53.83 -21.75 17.17
CA GLN A 1016 53.54 -22.33 18.49
C GLN A 1016 53.61 -23.86 18.51
N ASP A 1017 53.49 -24.52 17.36
CA ASP A 1017 53.55 -25.98 17.25
C ASP A 1017 54.99 -26.52 17.20
N TYR A 1018 55.99 -25.63 17.14
CA TYR A 1018 57.42 -25.98 17.17
C TYR A 1018 57.79 -26.61 18.52
N GLU A 1019 58.45 -27.76 18.50
CA GLU A 1019 58.89 -28.45 19.72
C GLU A 1019 59.94 -27.60 20.47
N ARG A 1020 59.51 -26.97 21.57
CA ARG A 1020 60.30 -25.99 22.32
C ARG A 1020 61.63 -26.54 22.83
N LYS A 1021 61.74 -27.86 23.05
CA LYS A 1021 62.99 -28.52 23.47
C LYS A 1021 64.07 -28.53 22.39
N LEU A 1022 63.69 -28.36 21.11
CA LEU A 1022 64.61 -28.34 19.98
C LEU A 1022 65.14 -26.92 19.67
N ILE A 1023 64.50 -25.89 20.24
CA ILE A 1023 64.98 -24.50 20.14
C ILE A 1023 66.24 -24.35 21.00
N SER A 1024 67.28 -23.72 20.47
CA SER A 1024 68.53 -23.50 21.21
C SER A 1024 68.32 -22.63 22.46
N LYS A 1025 69.33 -22.65 23.33
CA LYS A 1025 69.27 -22.00 24.64
C LYS A 1025 68.91 -20.52 24.49
N GLY A 1026 67.88 -20.11 25.24
CA GLY A 1026 67.42 -18.72 25.29
C GLY A 1026 66.46 -18.32 24.17
N GLY A 1027 66.23 -19.17 23.16
CA GLY A 1027 65.24 -18.95 22.11
C GLY A 1027 63.80 -19.22 22.56
N GLY A 1028 62.84 -18.97 21.68
CA GLY A 1028 61.43 -19.20 21.95
C GLY A 1028 60.47 -18.73 20.86
N VAL A 1029 59.19 -18.94 21.13
CA VAL A 1029 58.06 -18.48 20.31
C VAL A 1029 57.18 -17.56 21.16
N PHE A 1030 56.95 -16.35 20.65
CA PHE A 1030 56.25 -15.27 21.35
C PHE A 1030 55.04 -14.81 20.55
N SER A 1031 53.95 -14.43 21.22
CA SER A 1031 52.78 -13.92 20.50
C SER A 1031 52.94 -12.43 20.17
N ARG A 1032 52.56 -12.03 18.95
CA ARG A 1032 52.47 -10.61 18.56
C ARG A 1032 51.42 -9.82 19.36
N SER A 1033 50.51 -10.51 20.03
CA SER A 1033 49.47 -9.88 20.86
C SER A 1033 49.97 -9.52 22.26
N GLU A 1034 51.17 -9.94 22.65
CA GLU A 1034 51.76 -9.58 23.93
C GLU A 1034 52.09 -8.07 23.99
N LYS A 1035 51.82 -7.44 25.14
CA LYS A 1035 52.18 -6.02 25.33
C LYS A 1035 53.70 -5.81 25.38
N GLN A 1036 54.44 -6.81 25.84
CA GLN A 1036 55.87 -6.75 26.05
C GLN A 1036 56.45 -8.18 26.12
N ILE A 1037 57.59 -8.40 25.45
CA ILE A 1037 58.33 -9.65 25.39
C ILE A 1037 59.63 -9.48 26.20
N SER A 1038 59.93 -10.44 27.07
CA SER A 1038 61.20 -10.48 27.81
C SER A 1038 62.27 -11.23 27.02
N LEU A 1039 63.41 -10.59 26.77
CA LEU A 1039 64.50 -11.13 25.96
C LEU A 1039 65.57 -11.80 26.83
N SER A 1040 66.05 -12.96 26.38
CA SER A 1040 67.24 -13.60 26.93
C SER A 1040 68.51 -12.91 26.44
N PRO A 1041 69.67 -13.07 27.13
CA PRO A 1041 70.96 -12.63 26.62
C PRO A 1041 71.27 -13.15 25.21
N GLU A 1042 70.88 -14.39 24.92
CA GLU A 1042 71.05 -15.03 23.62
C GLU A 1042 70.20 -14.36 22.53
N ILE A 1043 68.93 -14.03 22.79
CA ILE A 1043 68.08 -13.29 21.83
C ILE A 1043 68.58 -11.85 21.62
N MET A 1044 69.04 -11.18 22.68
CA MET A 1044 69.62 -9.84 22.57
C MET A 1044 70.89 -9.83 21.70
N ALA A 1045 71.71 -10.87 21.78
CA ALA A 1045 72.90 -11.01 20.94
C ALA A 1045 72.57 -11.15 19.45
N VAL A 1046 71.52 -11.92 19.10
CA VAL A 1046 71.08 -12.09 17.71
C VAL A 1046 70.39 -10.83 17.17
N THR A 1047 69.49 -10.24 17.96
CA THR A 1047 68.69 -9.08 17.53
C THR A 1047 69.42 -7.74 17.62
N GLY A 1048 70.51 -7.67 18.38
CA GLY A 1048 71.25 -6.42 18.64
C GLY A 1048 70.52 -5.45 19.58
N LEU A 1049 69.44 -5.88 20.24
CA LEU A 1049 68.68 -5.08 21.19
C LEU A 1049 69.38 -5.03 22.55
N SER A 1050 69.42 -3.86 23.18
CA SER A 1050 70.06 -3.65 24.50
C SER A 1050 69.08 -3.69 25.68
N ASN A 1051 67.77 -3.55 25.42
CA ASN A 1051 66.74 -3.60 26.44
C ASN A 1051 66.21 -5.03 26.59
N SER A 1052 66.18 -5.58 27.81
CA SER A 1052 65.71 -6.93 28.10
C SER A 1052 64.18 -7.08 28.06
N LYS A 1053 63.43 -5.98 27.85
CA LYS A 1053 61.99 -6.01 27.63
C LYS A 1053 61.57 -5.07 26.52
N VAL A 1054 61.04 -5.62 25.44
CA VAL A 1054 60.67 -4.87 24.23
C VAL A 1054 59.24 -5.16 23.81
N THR A 1055 58.66 -4.28 23.01
CA THR A 1055 57.38 -4.55 22.34
C THR A 1055 57.58 -5.53 21.17
N PRO A 1056 56.54 -6.26 20.74
CA PRO A 1056 56.62 -7.11 19.54
C PRO A 1056 57.09 -6.36 18.29
N ASN A 1057 56.69 -5.09 18.12
CA ASN A 1057 57.10 -4.27 16.98
C ASN A 1057 58.60 -3.95 16.99
N GLU A 1058 59.16 -3.61 18.14
CA GLU A 1058 60.61 -3.41 18.29
C GLU A 1058 61.39 -4.68 17.97
N LEU A 1059 60.88 -5.85 18.40
CA LEU A 1059 61.49 -7.14 18.12
C LEU A 1059 61.42 -7.51 16.62
N MET A 1060 60.27 -7.34 15.99
CA MET A 1060 60.11 -7.58 14.54
C MET A 1060 61.00 -6.64 13.70
N ARG A 1061 61.10 -5.37 14.08
CA ARG A 1061 62.02 -4.41 13.44
C ARG A 1061 63.47 -4.88 13.54
N ALA A 1062 63.87 -5.36 14.72
CA ALA A 1062 65.21 -5.89 14.96
C ALA A 1062 65.50 -7.16 14.13
N ILE A 1063 64.52 -8.05 13.94
CA ILE A 1063 64.64 -9.24 13.09
C ILE A 1063 64.92 -8.84 11.63
N ILE A 1064 64.23 -7.84 11.09
CA ILE A 1064 64.45 -7.37 9.71
C ILE A 1064 65.87 -6.79 9.53
N THR A 1065 66.39 -6.11 10.55
CA THR A 1065 67.74 -5.49 10.55
C THR A 1065 68.83 -6.38 11.15
N CYS A 1066 68.52 -7.65 11.41
CA CYS A 1066 69.44 -8.61 12.01
C CYS A 1066 70.65 -8.84 11.10
N ASP A 1067 71.82 -9.13 11.70
CA ASP A 1067 72.98 -9.59 10.93
C ASP A 1067 72.79 -11.07 10.60
N ALA A 1068 72.53 -11.37 9.32
CA ALA A 1068 72.29 -12.72 8.80
C ALA A 1068 72.74 -12.78 7.34
N ASP A 1069 72.80 -13.96 6.73
CA ASP A 1069 73.17 -14.09 5.32
C ASP A 1069 71.98 -13.76 4.40
N LEU A 1070 70.80 -14.28 4.71
CA LEU A 1070 69.57 -14.17 3.91
C LEU A 1070 68.42 -13.53 4.70
N LEU A 1071 67.74 -12.56 4.10
CA LEU A 1071 66.38 -12.17 4.48
C LEU A 1071 65.39 -12.75 3.46
N TRP A 1072 64.52 -13.65 3.91
CA TRP A 1072 63.51 -14.28 3.06
C TRP A 1072 62.12 -13.73 3.35
N PHE A 1073 61.51 -13.09 2.35
CA PHE A 1073 60.12 -12.68 2.42
C PHE A 1073 59.21 -13.79 1.89
N GLY A 1074 58.57 -14.53 2.80
CA GLY A 1074 57.52 -15.49 2.46
C GLY A 1074 56.10 -15.01 2.79
N GLY A 1075 55.97 -13.89 3.51
CA GLY A 1075 54.71 -13.20 3.79
C GLY A 1075 54.60 -11.88 3.01
N ILE A 1076 53.39 -11.53 2.60
CA ILE A 1076 53.10 -10.28 1.88
C ILE A 1076 53.25 -9.09 2.83
N GLY A 1077 53.77 -7.96 2.31
CA GLY A 1077 53.84 -6.69 3.03
C GLY A 1077 55.11 -5.92 2.66
N THR A 1078 55.08 -4.59 2.83
CA THR A 1078 56.22 -3.72 2.54
C THR A 1078 56.95 -3.36 3.82
N TYR A 1079 58.00 -4.13 4.09
CA TYR A 1079 58.81 -4.07 5.32
C TYR A 1079 60.03 -3.15 5.19
N VAL A 1080 60.44 -2.83 3.96
CA VAL A 1080 61.62 -1.99 3.71
C VAL A 1080 61.31 -0.92 2.68
N ARG A 1081 61.66 0.33 3.00
CA ARG A 1081 61.54 1.50 2.11
C ARG A 1081 62.89 2.15 1.82
N GLY A 1082 62.95 2.98 0.78
CA GLY A 1082 64.07 3.86 0.52
C GLY A 1082 64.16 4.95 1.60
N ARG A 1083 65.36 5.46 1.85
CA ARG A 1083 65.59 6.47 2.91
C ARG A 1083 64.79 7.76 2.73
N ASN A 1084 64.45 8.10 1.49
CA ASN A 1084 63.73 9.33 1.13
C ASN A 1084 62.21 9.13 1.00
N GLU A 1085 61.73 7.90 1.15
CA GLU A 1085 60.30 7.60 1.19
C GLU A 1085 59.80 7.74 2.63
N SER A 1086 58.61 8.33 2.80
CA SER A 1086 57.85 8.23 4.04
C SER A 1086 57.18 6.86 4.16
N ASP A 1087 56.67 6.52 5.34
CA ASP A 1087 55.90 5.29 5.51
C ASP A 1087 54.59 5.31 4.70
N ALA A 1088 53.99 6.49 4.50
CA ALA A 1088 52.80 6.64 3.66
C ALA A 1088 53.08 6.33 2.18
N ASP A 1089 54.28 6.67 1.67
CA ASP A 1089 54.66 6.45 0.26
C ASP A 1089 54.77 4.95 -0.08
N ALA A 1090 55.05 4.10 0.91
CA ALA A 1090 55.14 2.66 0.74
C ALA A 1090 53.77 1.98 0.51
N GLY A 1091 52.66 2.64 0.85
CA GLY A 1091 51.31 2.15 0.54
C GLY A 1091 50.81 0.96 1.39
N ASP A 1092 51.48 0.63 2.50
CA ASP A 1092 51.13 -0.51 3.38
C ASP A 1092 51.05 -0.11 4.86
N LYS A 1093 49.93 0.48 5.26
CA LYS A 1093 49.75 0.97 6.64
C LYS A 1093 49.91 -0.10 7.73
N ALA A 1094 49.65 -1.37 7.41
CA ALA A 1094 49.71 -2.45 8.39
C ALA A 1094 51.12 -2.68 8.93
N ASN A 1095 52.15 -2.32 8.14
CA ASN A 1095 53.55 -2.53 8.46
C ASN A 1095 54.31 -1.25 8.83
N ASP A 1096 53.65 -0.09 8.91
CA ASP A 1096 54.28 1.19 9.26
C ASP A 1096 55.11 1.11 10.55
N ALA A 1097 54.57 0.44 11.58
CA ALA A 1097 55.22 0.34 12.90
C ALA A 1097 56.50 -0.52 12.92
N ILE A 1098 56.73 -1.35 11.89
CA ILE A 1098 57.88 -2.25 11.79
C ILE A 1098 58.78 -1.98 10.58
N ARG A 1099 58.40 -1.03 9.71
CA ARG A 1099 59.13 -0.72 8.49
C ARG A 1099 60.48 -0.08 8.78
N VAL A 1100 61.49 -0.47 8.00
CA VAL A 1100 62.87 0.04 8.09
C VAL A 1100 63.35 0.63 6.78
N ALA A 1101 64.42 1.44 6.83
CA ALA A 1101 65.10 1.91 5.63
C ALA A 1101 66.06 0.85 5.10
N ALA A 1102 66.22 0.76 3.77
CA ALA A 1102 67.10 -0.22 3.11
C ALA A 1102 68.55 -0.19 3.60
N ARG A 1103 69.07 0.99 3.99
CA ARG A 1103 70.41 1.14 4.58
C ARG A 1103 70.60 0.47 5.95
N GLU A 1104 69.51 0.14 6.64
CA GLU A 1104 69.54 -0.52 7.96
C GLU A 1104 69.68 -2.04 7.80
N LEU A 1105 69.50 -2.59 6.59
CA LEU A 1105 69.67 -4.01 6.31
C LEU A 1105 71.15 -4.41 6.35
N LYS A 1106 71.46 -5.48 7.08
CA LYS A 1106 72.82 -6.04 7.21
C LYS A 1106 73.03 -7.34 6.43
N VAL A 1107 71.94 -7.89 5.90
CA VAL A 1107 71.94 -9.15 5.16
C VAL A 1107 72.72 -9.05 3.84
N LYS A 1108 73.23 -10.19 3.35
CA LYS A 1108 74.00 -10.24 2.10
C LYS A 1108 73.09 -10.37 0.88
N ALA A 1109 72.02 -11.15 1.02
CA ALA A 1109 71.01 -11.32 0.00
C ALA A 1109 69.59 -11.18 0.58
N VAL A 1110 68.68 -10.71 -0.25
CA VAL A 1110 67.24 -10.69 0.01
C VAL A 1110 66.57 -11.54 -1.06
N GLY A 1111 65.71 -12.47 -0.65
CA GLY A 1111 64.85 -13.21 -1.57
C GLY A 1111 63.39 -12.76 -1.40
N GLU A 1112 62.79 -12.23 -2.47
CA GLU A 1112 61.39 -11.78 -2.47
C GLU A 1112 60.46 -12.88 -3.01
N GLY A 1113 60.31 -13.98 -2.24
CA GLY A 1113 59.37 -15.04 -2.58
C GLY A 1113 57.91 -14.58 -2.56
N ALA A 1114 57.55 -13.71 -1.62
CA ALA A 1114 56.27 -13.01 -1.54
C ALA A 1114 56.31 -11.66 -2.25
N ASN A 1115 55.14 -11.10 -2.57
CA ASN A 1115 55.04 -9.80 -3.22
C ASN A 1115 55.29 -8.65 -2.24
N LEU A 1116 55.87 -7.57 -2.76
CA LEU A 1116 55.97 -6.25 -2.16
C LEU A 1116 56.84 -6.14 -0.89
N GLY A 1117 57.77 -7.07 -0.67
CA GLY A 1117 58.70 -7.06 0.48
C GLY A 1117 59.41 -5.71 0.66
N MET A 1118 59.84 -5.12 -0.46
CA MET A 1118 60.57 -3.86 -0.52
C MET A 1118 59.97 -2.89 -1.55
N THR A 1119 60.04 -1.58 -1.29
CA THR A 1119 59.73 -0.58 -2.33
C THR A 1119 60.78 -0.60 -3.45
N GLN A 1120 60.44 -0.07 -4.63
CA GLN A 1120 61.39 -0.03 -5.74
C GLN A 1120 62.65 0.79 -5.39
N LEU A 1121 62.51 1.91 -4.68
CA LEU A 1121 63.64 2.71 -4.22
C LEU A 1121 64.49 1.96 -3.19
N ALA A 1122 63.85 1.19 -2.30
CA ALA A 1122 64.57 0.35 -1.34
C ALA A 1122 65.43 -0.71 -2.02
N ARG A 1123 64.91 -1.38 -3.05
CA ARG A 1123 65.65 -2.39 -3.84
C ARG A 1123 66.91 -1.79 -4.47
N ILE A 1124 66.76 -0.62 -5.11
CA ILE A 1124 67.88 0.11 -5.72
C ILE A 1124 68.90 0.51 -4.65
N GLU A 1125 68.45 1.07 -3.52
CA GLU A 1125 69.33 1.48 -2.44
C GLU A 1125 70.11 0.30 -1.83
N PHE A 1126 69.45 -0.84 -1.57
CA PHE A 1126 70.10 -2.04 -1.04
C PHE A 1126 71.13 -2.61 -2.02
N ALA A 1127 70.78 -2.68 -3.32
CA ALA A 1127 71.69 -3.14 -4.37
C ALA A 1127 72.92 -2.24 -4.52
N LEU A 1128 72.75 -0.92 -4.47
CA LEU A 1128 73.87 0.04 -4.53
C LEU A 1128 74.81 -0.07 -3.32
N ASN A 1129 74.32 -0.54 -2.18
CA ASN A 1129 75.13 -0.81 -0.99
C ASN A 1129 75.80 -2.21 -1.02
N GLY A 1130 75.73 -2.92 -2.15
CA GLY A 1130 76.38 -4.23 -2.34
C GLY A 1130 75.51 -5.43 -1.97
N GLY A 1131 74.27 -5.22 -1.51
CA GLY A 1131 73.31 -6.28 -1.31
C GLY A 1131 72.86 -6.93 -2.62
N ARG A 1132 72.46 -8.20 -2.57
CA ARG A 1132 71.92 -8.92 -3.74
C ARG A 1132 70.40 -9.05 -3.62
N ILE A 1133 69.68 -8.53 -4.61
CA ILE A 1133 68.21 -8.53 -4.65
C ILE A 1133 67.72 -8.39 -6.09
N ASN A 1134 66.61 -9.05 -6.43
CA ASN A 1134 65.82 -8.74 -7.61
C ASN A 1134 64.49 -8.11 -7.20
N THR A 1135 63.70 -7.64 -8.17
CA THR A 1135 62.29 -7.37 -7.88
C THR A 1135 61.55 -8.70 -7.69
N ASP A 1136 60.63 -8.73 -6.74
CA ASP A 1136 59.61 -9.78 -6.57
C ASP A 1136 59.00 -10.29 -7.90
N ALA A 1137 58.74 -9.41 -8.87
CA ALA A 1137 58.20 -9.77 -10.19
C ALA A 1137 59.11 -10.71 -11.01
N ILE A 1138 60.40 -10.83 -10.66
CA ILE A 1138 61.35 -11.81 -11.19
C ILE A 1138 61.40 -13.02 -10.26
N ASP A 1139 61.68 -12.81 -8.96
CA ASP A 1139 61.87 -13.89 -7.99
C ASP A 1139 60.65 -14.81 -7.89
N ASN A 1140 59.44 -14.26 -7.90
CA ASN A 1140 58.20 -15.04 -7.78
C ASN A 1140 57.47 -15.28 -9.12
N SER A 1141 58.15 -15.06 -10.25
CA SER A 1141 57.60 -15.22 -11.62
C SER A 1141 57.31 -16.67 -12.03
N ALA A 1142 57.94 -17.65 -11.37
CA ALA A 1142 57.77 -19.07 -11.68
C ALA A 1142 56.31 -19.51 -11.68
N GLY A 1143 55.47 -18.94 -10.80
CA GLY A 1143 54.03 -19.20 -10.78
C GLY A 1143 53.34 -18.81 -12.08
N VAL A 1144 53.69 -17.66 -12.65
CA VAL A 1144 53.13 -17.18 -13.92
C VAL A 1144 53.60 -18.05 -15.08
N ASN A 1145 54.89 -18.42 -15.09
CA ASN A 1145 55.49 -19.25 -16.13
C ASN A 1145 54.90 -20.68 -16.16
N SER A 1146 54.92 -21.41 -15.04
CA SER A 1146 54.35 -22.77 -14.99
C SER A 1146 52.88 -22.78 -15.39
N SER A 1147 52.15 -21.73 -15.04
CA SER A 1147 50.74 -21.61 -15.37
C SER A 1147 50.52 -21.26 -16.86
N ASP A 1148 51.48 -20.63 -17.54
CA ASP A 1148 51.46 -20.42 -18.99
C ASP A 1148 51.72 -21.72 -19.75
N VAL A 1149 52.70 -22.48 -19.27
CA VAL A 1149 52.99 -23.83 -19.76
C VAL A 1149 51.77 -24.74 -19.59
N GLU A 1150 51.07 -24.67 -18.45
CA GLU A 1150 49.81 -25.41 -18.23
C GLU A 1150 48.78 -25.12 -19.33
N VAL A 1151 48.50 -23.84 -19.59
CA VAL A 1151 47.53 -23.42 -20.60
C VAL A 1151 47.94 -23.90 -22.00
N ASN A 1152 49.20 -23.71 -22.37
CA ASN A 1152 49.72 -24.15 -23.68
C ASN A 1152 49.65 -25.67 -23.85
N LEU A 1153 49.99 -26.44 -22.81
CA LEU A 1153 49.86 -27.90 -22.82
C LEU A 1153 48.40 -28.34 -22.93
N LYS A 1154 47.48 -27.71 -22.20
CA LYS A 1154 46.05 -28.01 -22.29
C LYS A 1154 45.50 -27.71 -23.69
N ILE A 1155 45.87 -26.57 -24.30
CA ILE A 1155 45.50 -26.24 -25.68
C ILE A 1155 46.02 -27.31 -26.66
N ALA A 1156 47.31 -27.65 -26.58
CA ALA A 1156 47.92 -28.65 -27.47
C ALA A 1156 47.31 -30.05 -27.31
N LEU A 1157 47.01 -30.46 -26.07
CA LEU A 1157 46.37 -31.75 -25.79
C LEU A 1157 44.89 -31.74 -26.15
N GLY A 1158 44.22 -30.59 -26.08
CA GLY A 1158 42.83 -30.38 -26.49
C GLY A 1158 42.59 -30.71 -27.96
N GLU A 1159 43.54 -30.40 -28.85
CA GLU A 1159 43.46 -30.80 -30.26
C GLU A 1159 43.46 -32.33 -30.44
N ALA A 1160 44.27 -33.05 -29.65
CA ALA A 1160 44.31 -34.50 -29.67
C ALA A 1160 43.02 -35.13 -29.10
N GLU A 1161 42.41 -34.49 -28.10
CA GLU A 1161 41.10 -34.88 -27.55
C GLU A 1161 39.98 -34.64 -28.57
N ALA A 1162 39.93 -33.47 -29.20
CA ALA A 1162 38.96 -33.15 -30.25
C ALA A 1162 39.07 -34.10 -31.46
N ALA A 1163 40.29 -34.56 -31.78
CA ALA A 1163 40.53 -35.57 -32.81
C ALA A 1163 40.24 -37.02 -32.36
N GLY A 1164 39.78 -37.24 -31.13
CA GLY A 1164 39.47 -38.56 -30.56
C GLY A 1164 40.69 -39.44 -30.27
N LYS A 1165 41.91 -38.90 -30.34
CA LYS A 1165 43.17 -39.62 -30.14
C LYS A 1165 43.56 -39.75 -28.66
N LEU A 1166 43.00 -38.90 -27.80
CA LEU A 1166 43.25 -38.88 -26.36
C LEU A 1166 41.92 -38.70 -25.61
N LYS A 1167 41.72 -39.41 -24.49
CA LYS A 1167 40.54 -39.23 -23.62
C LYS A 1167 40.91 -38.37 -22.40
N ARG A 1168 39.96 -37.55 -21.92
CA ARG A 1168 40.16 -36.62 -20.77
C ARG A 1168 40.89 -37.22 -19.56
N PRO A 1169 40.54 -38.42 -19.04
CA PRO A 1169 41.26 -38.98 -17.89
C PRO A 1169 42.72 -39.35 -18.19
N ALA A 1170 43.02 -39.77 -19.42
CA ALA A 1170 44.38 -40.08 -19.84
C ALA A 1170 45.20 -38.80 -20.08
N ARG A 1171 44.56 -37.77 -20.63
CA ARG A 1171 45.15 -36.43 -20.77
C ARG A 1171 45.53 -35.81 -19.43
N ASN A 1172 44.64 -35.85 -18.45
CA ASN A 1172 44.92 -35.29 -17.12
C ASN A 1172 46.08 -36.02 -16.42
N LYS A 1173 46.20 -37.35 -16.60
CA LYS A 1173 47.38 -38.10 -16.13
C LYS A 1173 48.67 -37.66 -16.82
N LEU A 1174 48.62 -37.40 -18.13
CA LEU A 1174 49.77 -36.91 -18.88
C LEU A 1174 50.17 -35.49 -18.45
N LEU A 1175 49.19 -34.60 -18.25
CA LEU A 1175 49.41 -33.24 -17.76
C LEU A 1175 50.07 -33.22 -16.37
N ALA A 1176 49.64 -34.11 -15.47
CA ALA A 1176 50.25 -34.28 -14.15
C ALA A 1176 51.65 -34.91 -14.19
N ALA A 1177 52.02 -35.59 -15.28
CA ALA A 1177 53.32 -36.22 -15.46
C ALA A 1177 54.40 -35.27 -15.99
N PHE A 1178 54.02 -34.13 -16.60
CA PHE A 1178 54.94 -33.04 -16.92
C PHE A 1178 55.38 -32.37 -15.60
N ASP A 1179 56.45 -32.89 -15.01
CA ASP A 1179 57.00 -32.47 -13.72
C ASP A 1179 57.93 -31.24 -13.88
N HIS A 1180 58.23 -30.55 -12.77
CA HIS A 1180 59.04 -29.34 -12.68
C HIS A 1180 60.39 -29.40 -13.43
N ARG A 1181 60.99 -30.58 -13.59
CA ARG A 1181 62.30 -30.75 -14.28
C ARG A 1181 62.23 -30.48 -15.78
N ASP A 1182 61.04 -30.59 -16.38
CA ASP A 1182 60.84 -30.35 -17.82
C ASP A 1182 60.37 -28.91 -18.11
N ILE A 1183 59.95 -28.17 -17.08
CA ILE A 1183 59.31 -26.83 -17.17
C ILE A 1183 60.31 -25.71 -16.85
N PHE A 1184 61.25 -25.95 -15.94
CA PHE A 1184 62.34 -25.02 -15.61
C PHE A 1184 63.62 -25.41 -16.35
N ILE A 1185 63.62 -25.22 -17.67
CA ILE A 1185 64.88 -25.28 -18.44
C ILE A 1185 65.68 -24.02 -18.07
N ASP A 1186 66.83 -24.23 -17.44
CA ASP A 1186 67.89 -23.22 -17.27
C ASP A 1186 68.15 -22.55 -18.63
N PRO A 1187 68.04 -21.22 -18.76
CA PRO A 1187 68.33 -20.52 -20.02
C PRO A 1187 69.69 -20.86 -20.63
#